data_AF-A0A8H4MHA6-F1
#
_entry.id   AF-A0A8H4MHA6-F1
#
_cell.length_a   1.000
_cell.length_b   1.000
_cell.length_c   1.000
_cell.angle_alpha   90.00
_cell.angle_beta   90.00
_cell.angle_gamma   90.00
#
_symmetry.space_group_name_H-M   'P 1'
#
loop_
_entity.id
_entity.type
_entity.pdbx_description
1 polymer ?
#
loop_
_entity_poly.entity_id
_entity_poly.type
_entity_poly.pdbx_seq_one_letter_code
_entity_poly.pdbx_strand_id
1 'polypeptide(L)'
;MAISATISGAHAILLATQLCATGNAVHLPLLHAQFPSYLPLERLLRIILTFLPESIEPQAYTSVLQELVSGSSIEPSEGDVDVSAVQDLPETVARKRVRKLRLLPLRHPDDEDSEPSDLLTQFLIHRSHRIDSETGLQPLILDLLLPFYQRSSTVRTWLISSILPLLRLNYEYYPSQDETFSLNTLESMDDATAVNVLLSMTSPRKDEMDIARNLRGLVGAWIYGSNRAKRRRLNEAANQSAISLPQDSHRPKTTTGAIWQQVNEWLLSHSLVEHDTAVNAFVHWDGPGDVDLGGYGEENRQPTQDELTEMRTRYGQSGLAVVYANPDTSSSSLEGSMQIVTRVAQLLNLQDSMFVVHKDSALPSVTFDAGEIPSTSRVTLLQNALLLSSNPLTLPSSSSVSFLSALLLSLQVLHELGVSIPCRQAANLCLHSTEDMQLAELRSTVSSIAKLATPGRDWKKTREQLLWLRDWHAKQSDQTLDRPPCHGLFWKVPRDTVETEVLRALLEAKEYQLAVDIYTRSDPAPLDANQVEQAVQDAIFAAYDNASNGNRTRGGMKRAYEILQAFQPHFPTSVTLKQIQALIAATHALSFYSLTLQHGVPFQPVSIRVNPDPLSLIEKVLDQNPKSYTKLDDLLSIGRNLVEAGLPTGASEDQGSHFGASPSKSREDVVVTAERRVMSLAISSALSSNDFGTAYSYILTRLTPPSLLPTASPLANPNVKDDISWRAVYNAGRYRAPVSTPEPSLQAQITQLSQRMELLSLALTLVPYPDPLPEILGAWRRCDEEMNVLRAQESAEEEIWDAKGDSLSTLPGGFGPTDTEQDAFDTKQQHARRVRAQRNRSHLEDAPMGLFEVARGAALALQKNAFPLRSAASAAASPDEMTPSRRAREGHEESSPQSQEGRVRKRDVVSNMVTGGLASGIGWVLGAQPVNRS
;
A
#
# COMPACT_ATOMS: atom_id res chain seq x y z
N MET A 1 -1.91 72.05 76.08
CA MET A 1 -0.81 71.50 76.91
C MET A 1 -1.30 71.07 78.31
N ALA A 2 -2.27 70.14 78.44
CA ALA A 2 -2.84 69.81 79.76
C ALA A 2 -3.16 68.30 80.00
N ILE A 3 -2.57 67.37 79.24
CA ILE A 3 -2.74 65.90 79.46
C ILE A 3 -1.46 65.28 80.07
N SER A 4 -0.30 65.93 79.92
CA SER A 4 1.00 65.42 80.37
C SER A 4 1.15 65.28 81.88
N ALA A 5 0.21 65.78 82.68
CA ALA A 5 0.24 65.72 84.14
C ALA A 5 -0.61 64.58 84.73
N THR A 6 -1.52 63.94 83.98
CA THR A 6 -2.52 63.00 84.54
C THR A 6 -2.25 61.52 84.25
N ILE A 7 -1.50 61.18 83.20
CA ILE A 7 -1.27 59.78 82.80
C ILE A 7 0.24 59.46 82.68
N SER A 8 0.65 58.31 83.21
CA SER A 8 2.04 57.85 83.11
C SER A 8 2.32 57.13 81.79
N GLY A 9 3.60 56.91 81.43
CA GLY A 9 3.96 56.19 80.19
C GLY A 9 3.37 54.77 80.07
N ALA A 10 3.10 54.10 81.20
CA ALA A 10 2.39 52.81 81.18
C ALA A 10 0.90 52.97 80.83
N HIS A 11 0.28 54.09 81.23
CA HIS A 11 -1.10 54.41 80.88
C HIS A 11 -1.22 54.76 79.39
N ALA A 12 -0.26 55.52 78.85
CA ALA A 12 -0.21 55.82 77.42
C ALA A 12 -0.12 54.57 76.53
N ILE A 13 0.66 53.56 76.94
CA ILE A 13 0.73 52.26 76.24
C ILE A 13 -0.63 51.54 76.28
N LEU A 14 -1.28 51.49 77.44
CA LEU A 14 -2.59 50.83 77.58
C LEU A 14 -3.68 51.57 76.80
N LEU A 15 -3.62 52.90 76.77
CA LEU A 15 -4.54 53.73 76.01
C LEU A 15 -4.40 53.47 74.51
N ALA A 16 -3.16 53.44 73.99
CA ALA A 16 -2.90 53.09 72.59
C ALA A 16 -3.41 51.67 72.25
N THR A 17 -3.25 50.69 73.15
CA THR A 17 -3.81 49.33 72.93
C THR A 17 -5.33 49.31 72.91
N GLN A 18 -5.99 50.08 73.79
CA GLN A 18 -7.44 50.15 73.85
C GLN A 18 -8.03 50.84 72.62
N LEU A 19 -7.39 51.92 72.16
CA LEU A 19 -7.74 52.62 70.93
C LEU A 19 -7.65 51.71 69.71
N CYS A 20 -6.58 50.91 69.60
CA CYS A 20 -6.46 49.92 68.54
C CYS A 20 -7.52 48.81 68.66
N ALA A 21 -7.74 48.27 69.86
CA ALA A 21 -8.72 47.20 70.09
C ALA A 21 -10.17 47.62 69.78
N THR A 22 -10.48 48.91 69.91
CA THR A 22 -11.79 49.49 69.57
C THR A 22 -11.87 49.99 68.12
N GLY A 23 -10.79 49.88 67.34
CA GLY A 23 -10.73 50.30 65.95
C GLY A 23 -10.52 51.79 65.70
N ASN A 24 -10.26 52.59 66.74
CA ASN A 24 -10.03 54.03 66.61
C ASN A 24 -8.53 54.36 66.62
N ALA A 25 -7.90 54.35 65.44
CA ALA A 25 -6.47 54.63 65.29
C ALA A 25 -6.13 56.14 65.18
N VAL A 26 -7.12 57.02 65.02
CA VAL A 26 -6.92 58.43 64.64
C VAL A 26 -6.06 59.21 65.64
N HIS A 27 -6.16 58.90 66.93
CA HIS A 27 -5.44 59.62 67.99
C HIS A 27 -4.03 59.09 68.29
N LEU A 28 -3.56 58.05 67.59
CA LEU A 28 -2.23 57.47 67.81
C LEU A 28 -1.06 58.43 67.50
N PRO A 29 -1.10 59.28 66.46
CA PRO A 29 -0.03 60.25 66.18
C PRO A 29 0.11 61.28 67.30
N LEU A 30 -1.01 61.74 67.86
CA LEU A 30 -1.02 62.66 69.00
C LEU A 30 -0.40 62.01 70.26
N LEU A 31 -0.72 60.75 70.53
CA LEU A 31 -0.10 60.00 71.64
C LEU A 31 1.40 59.75 71.41
N HIS A 32 1.81 59.50 70.16
CA HIS A 32 3.21 59.37 69.79
C HIS A 32 4.00 60.66 70.08
N ALA A 33 3.45 61.82 69.67
CA ALA A 33 4.06 63.12 69.89
C ALA A 33 4.15 63.50 71.38
N GLN A 34 3.15 63.12 72.19
CA GLN A 34 3.12 63.40 73.63
C GLN A 34 4.02 62.47 74.46
N PHE A 35 4.18 61.20 74.06
CA PHE A 35 4.94 60.19 74.80
C PHE A 35 6.00 59.48 73.96
N PRO A 36 6.94 60.19 73.30
CA PRO A 36 7.84 59.60 72.30
C PRO A 36 8.80 58.54 72.88
N SER A 37 9.21 58.68 74.14
CA SER A 37 10.07 57.70 74.83
C SER A 37 9.35 56.41 75.23
N TYR A 38 8.03 56.47 75.44
CA TYR A 38 7.20 55.33 75.84
C TYR A 38 6.43 54.71 74.67
N LEU A 39 6.25 55.44 73.57
CA LEU A 39 5.58 54.99 72.36
C LEU A 39 6.48 55.25 71.14
N PRO A 40 7.68 54.61 71.06
CA PRO A 40 8.47 54.68 69.84
C PRO A 40 7.70 54.04 68.66
N LEU A 41 8.00 54.46 67.43
CA LEU A 41 7.31 54.01 66.22
C LEU A 41 7.19 52.48 66.15
N GLU A 42 8.27 51.75 66.43
CA GLU A 42 8.26 50.28 66.44
C GLU A 42 7.20 49.72 67.40
N ARG A 43 7.10 50.26 68.63
CA ARG A 43 6.12 49.80 69.62
C ARG A 43 4.70 50.11 69.17
N LEU A 44 4.46 51.29 68.59
CA LEU A 44 3.14 51.66 68.08
C LEU A 44 2.72 50.75 66.93
N LEU A 45 3.59 50.50 65.96
CA LEU A 45 3.32 49.56 64.87
C LEU A 45 3.03 48.16 65.41
N ARG A 46 3.74 47.69 66.45
CA ARG A 46 3.47 46.40 67.09
C ARG A 46 2.13 46.38 67.84
N ILE A 47 1.75 47.48 68.47
CA ILE A 47 0.44 47.64 69.12
C ILE A 47 -0.67 47.57 68.07
N ILE A 48 -0.56 48.34 66.97
CA ILE A 48 -1.51 48.32 65.86
C ILE A 48 -1.59 46.90 65.28
N LEU A 49 -0.44 46.29 64.98
CA LEU A 49 -0.37 44.95 64.39
C LEU A 49 -1.04 43.91 65.26
N THR A 50 -0.95 44.03 66.60
CA THR A 50 -1.47 43.04 67.55
C THR A 50 -2.95 43.25 67.85
N PHE A 51 -3.38 44.49 68.04
CA PHE A 51 -4.67 44.80 68.64
C PHE A 51 -5.70 45.41 67.69
N LEU A 52 -5.30 45.96 66.53
CA LEU A 52 -6.27 46.48 65.58
C LEU A 52 -6.97 45.30 64.87
N PRO A 53 -8.30 45.14 64.96
CA PRO A 53 -9.01 44.05 64.27
C PRO A 53 -8.72 43.98 62.77
N GLU A 54 -8.51 42.78 62.24
CA GLU A 54 -8.15 42.53 60.83
C GLU A 54 -9.27 42.87 59.85
N SER A 55 -10.52 42.94 60.32
CA SER A 55 -11.70 43.32 59.54
C SER A 55 -11.85 44.83 59.31
N ILE A 56 -11.00 45.66 59.92
CA ILE A 56 -11.06 47.12 59.74
C ILE A 56 -10.47 47.49 58.39
N GLU A 57 -11.22 48.29 57.63
CA GLU A 57 -10.79 48.80 56.34
C GLU A 57 -9.48 49.60 56.45
N PRO A 58 -8.45 49.29 55.65
CA PRO A 58 -7.15 49.98 55.69
C PRO A 58 -7.25 51.49 55.55
N GLN A 59 -8.22 51.97 54.77
CA GLN A 59 -8.45 53.39 54.53
C GLN A 59 -8.68 54.19 55.84
N ALA A 60 -9.18 53.53 56.90
CA ALA A 60 -9.38 54.15 58.20
C ALA A 60 -8.09 54.41 58.99
N TYR A 61 -6.97 53.76 58.64
CA TYR A 61 -5.71 53.86 59.40
C TYR A 61 -4.44 54.03 58.55
N THR A 62 -4.50 53.99 57.22
CA THR A 62 -3.34 54.23 56.35
C THR A 62 -2.81 55.66 56.44
N SER A 63 -3.69 56.65 56.59
CA SER A 63 -3.30 58.05 56.83
C SER A 63 -2.56 58.20 58.17
N VAL A 64 -3.03 57.53 59.22
CA VAL A 64 -2.39 57.46 60.54
C VAL A 64 -1.00 56.83 60.42
N LEU A 65 -0.85 55.73 59.68
CA LEU A 65 0.46 55.11 59.44
C LEU A 65 1.40 56.05 58.68
N GLN A 66 0.89 56.80 57.70
CA GLN A 66 1.68 57.78 56.95
C GLN A 66 2.14 58.94 57.85
N GLU A 67 1.28 59.41 58.76
CA GLU A 67 1.60 60.45 59.74
C GLU A 67 2.68 59.97 60.73
N LEU A 68 2.48 58.78 61.31
CA LEU A 68 3.42 58.17 62.26
C LEU A 68 4.82 57.99 61.68
N VAL A 69 4.93 57.74 60.38
CA VAL A 69 6.22 57.47 59.73
C VAL A 69 6.83 58.71 59.08
N SER A 70 6.03 59.67 58.61
CA SER A 70 6.54 60.94 58.08
C SER A 70 6.95 61.91 59.19
N GLY A 71 6.49 61.70 60.43
CA GLY A 71 6.74 62.57 61.57
C GLY A 71 6.10 63.96 61.43
N SER A 72 5.21 64.14 60.45
CA SER A 72 4.53 65.40 60.19
C SER A 72 3.37 65.55 61.16
N SER A 73 3.50 66.41 62.16
CA SER A 73 2.37 66.81 63.00
C SER A 73 1.45 67.69 62.14
N ILE A 74 0.32 67.14 61.71
CA ILE A 74 -0.80 68.02 61.34
C ILE A 74 -1.17 68.78 62.62
N GLU A 75 -1.50 70.06 62.51
CA GLU A 75 -1.95 70.83 63.67
C GLU A 75 -3.05 70.03 64.38
N PRO A 76 -3.01 69.93 65.73
CA PRO A 76 -3.95 69.12 66.46
C PRO A 76 -5.36 69.60 66.11
N SER A 77 -6.13 68.79 65.39
CA SER A 77 -7.58 68.97 65.38
C SER A 77 -7.98 68.99 66.85
N GLU A 78 -8.54 70.10 67.32
CA GLU A 78 -8.93 70.32 68.71
C GLU A 78 -9.78 69.15 69.22
N GLY A 79 -9.13 68.18 69.86
CA GLY A 79 -9.74 66.93 70.30
C GLY A 79 -8.91 66.36 71.43
N ASP A 80 -9.43 66.45 72.64
CA ASP A 80 -8.85 65.82 73.82
C ASP A 80 -8.91 64.29 73.64
N VAL A 81 -7.82 63.57 73.94
CA VAL A 81 -7.83 62.11 73.85
C VAL A 81 -8.61 61.60 75.05
N ASP A 82 -9.66 60.82 74.82
CA ASP A 82 -10.43 60.21 75.92
C ASP A 82 -9.55 59.26 76.74
N VAL A 83 -9.18 59.69 77.95
CA VAL A 83 -8.33 58.93 78.89
C VAL A 83 -9.15 58.09 79.88
N SER A 84 -10.48 58.11 79.83
CA SER A 84 -11.38 57.47 80.80
C SER A 84 -11.07 55.98 81.02
N ALA A 85 -10.67 55.28 79.96
CA ALA A 85 -10.33 53.86 79.99
C ALA A 85 -9.12 53.51 80.89
N VAL A 86 -8.26 54.49 81.20
CA VAL A 86 -6.99 54.26 81.91
C VAL A 86 -6.82 55.19 83.12
N GLN A 87 -7.64 56.24 83.25
CA GLN A 87 -7.54 57.25 84.30
C GLN A 87 -7.66 56.68 85.72
N ASP A 88 -8.53 55.69 85.93
CA ASP A 88 -8.77 55.08 87.24
C ASP A 88 -7.79 53.95 87.61
N LEU A 89 -6.81 53.65 86.75
CA LEU A 89 -5.85 52.59 87.00
C LEU A 89 -4.66 53.11 87.83
N PRO A 90 -4.30 52.47 88.96
CA PRO A 90 -3.07 52.83 89.64
C PRO A 90 -1.86 52.41 88.79
N GLU A 91 -0.81 53.23 88.78
CA GLU A 91 0.36 53.05 87.91
C GLU A 91 1.02 51.66 88.05
N THR A 92 1.06 51.11 89.26
CA THR A 92 1.62 49.78 89.52
C THR A 92 0.85 48.67 88.80
N VAL A 93 -0.47 48.81 88.70
CA VAL A 93 -1.36 47.91 87.95
C VAL A 93 -1.22 48.14 86.46
N ALA A 94 -1.13 49.40 86.02
CA ALA A 94 -0.89 49.73 84.61
C ALA A 94 0.42 49.10 84.11
N ARG A 95 1.53 49.24 84.86
CA ARG A 95 2.81 48.59 84.55
C ARG A 95 2.70 47.06 84.52
N LYS A 96 1.93 46.45 85.43
CA LYS A 96 1.70 44.99 85.45
C LYS A 96 0.90 44.54 84.23
N ARG A 97 -0.08 45.32 83.77
CA ARG A 97 -0.85 45.05 82.55
C ARG A 97 0.02 45.22 81.30
N VAL A 98 0.84 46.27 81.21
CA VAL A 98 1.79 46.46 80.11
C VAL A 98 2.76 45.28 79.98
N ARG A 99 3.30 44.77 81.09
CA ARG A 99 4.17 43.57 81.08
C ARG A 99 3.48 42.29 80.59
N LYS A 100 2.15 42.24 80.63
CA LYS A 100 1.35 41.12 80.10
C LYS A 100 1.00 41.30 78.62
N LEU A 101 1.21 42.47 78.03
CA LEU A 101 1.00 42.69 76.61
C LEU A 101 2.03 41.87 75.83
N ARG A 102 1.57 40.80 75.18
CA ARG A 102 2.38 40.01 74.26
C ARG A 102 2.26 40.60 72.86
N LEU A 103 3.00 41.68 72.63
CA LEU A 103 3.02 42.34 71.33
C LEU A 103 3.70 41.44 70.29
N LEU A 104 3.04 41.23 69.16
CA LEU A 104 3.60 40.52 68.01
C LEU A 104 4.89 41.21 67.52
N PRO A 105 5.89 40.46 67.04
CA PRO A 105 7.02 41.05 66.33
C PRO A 105 6.53 41.72 65.04
N LEU A 106 7.17 42.81 64.60
CA LEU A 106 6.83 43.41 63.29
C LEU A 106 7.19 42.48 62.15
N ARG A 107 8.34 41.81 62.26
CA ARG A 107 8.78 40.83 61.28
C ARG A 107 7.87 39.60 61.31
N HIS A 108 7.46 39.15 60.13
CA HIS A 108 6.71 37.91 59.97
C HIS A 108 7.63 36.70 60.22
N PRO A 109 7.16 35.61 60.86
CA PRO A 109 7.99 34.43 61.15
C PRO A 109 8.67 33.81 59.91
N ASP A 110 8.01 33.80 58.77
CA ASP A 110 8.58 33.25 57.52
C ASP A 110 9.60 34.18 56.83
N ASP A 111 9.86 35.36 57.40
CA ASP A 111 10.69 36.41 56.80
C ASP A 111 12.02 36.61 57.55
N GLU A 112 12.39 35.67 58.45
CA GLU A 112 13.51 35.75 59.41
C GLU A 112 14.91 36.00 58.81
N ASP A 113 15.09 35.81 57.50
CA ASP A 113 16.39 35.95 56.83
C ASP A 113 16.41 36.91 55.63
N SER A 114 15.30 37.62 55.36
CA SER A 114 15.27 38.67 54.32
C SER A 114 16.11 39.90 54.69
N GLU A 115 16.50 40.69 53.69
CA GLU A 115 17.24 41.94 53.86
C GLU A 115 16.55 42.89 54.87
N PRO A 116 17.33 43.70 55.62
CA PRO A 116 16.78 44.62 56.61
C PRO A 116 15.85 45.65 55.95
N SER A 117 14.56 45.35 55.99
CA SER A 117 13.49 46.24 55.49
C SER A 117 13.10 47.25 56.58
N ASP A 118 12.60 48.42 56.18
CA ASP A 118 12.14 49.43 57.14
C ASP A 118 10.96 48.92 58.00
N LEU A 119 10.78 49.51 59.19
CA LEU A 119 9.76 49.06 60.15
C LEU A 119 8.35 49.07 59.56
N LEU A 120 8.06 50.01 58.65
CA LEU A 120 6.78 50.08 57.97
C LEU A 120 6.62 48.92 56.96
N THR A 121 7.63 48.58 56.15
CA THR A 121 7.54 47.43 55.24
C THR A 121 7.30 46.13 56.01
N GLN A 122 8.01 45.92 57.13
CA GLN A 122 7.81 44.73 57.98
C GLN A 122 6.37 44.68 58.52
N PHE A 123 5.88 45.81 59.03
CA PHE A 123 4.49 45.94 59.48
C PHE A 123 3.49 45.63 58.37
N LEU A 124 3.66 46.20 57.17
CA LEU A 124 2.73 46.04 56.04
C LEU A 124 2.64 44.59 55.60
N ILE A 125 3.78 43.90 55.44
CA ILE A 125 3.83 42.48 55.05
C ILE A 125 3.15 41.63 56.12
N HIS A 126 3.55 41.76 57.40
CA HIS A 126 2.97 40.96 58.48
C HIS A 126 1.48 41.23 58.65
N ARG A 127 1.04 42.50 58.59
CA ARG A 127 -0.37 42.86 58.67
C ARG A 127 -1.16 42.25 57.52
N SER A 128 -0.60 42.22 56.31
CA SER A 128 -1.23 41.60 55.14
C SER A 128 -1.44 40.09 55.31
N HIS A 129 -0.46 39.36 55.84
CA HIS A 129 -0.63 37.94 56.18
C HIS A 129 -1.72 37.72 57.23
N ARG A 130 -1.84 38.60 58.24
CA ARG A 130 -2.91 38.51 59.25
C ARG A 130 -4.29 38.77 58.65
N ILE A 131 -4.41 39.76 57.76
CA ILE A 131 -5.67 40.03 57.06
C ILE A 131 -6.11 38.79 56.27
N ASP A 132 -5.20 38.19 55.49
CA ASP A 132 -5.51 36.98 54.72
C ASP A 132 -5.91 35.81 55.62
N SER A 133 -5.12 35.51 56.66
CA SER A 133 -5.34 34.34 57.51
C SER A 133 -6.60 34.43 58.38
N GLU A 134 -6.95 35.63 58.84
CA GLU A 134 -8.10 35.83 59.76
C GLU A 134 -9.41 36.15 59.02
N THR A 135 -9.35 36.80 57.86
CA THR A 135 -10.55 37.27 57.16
C THR A 135 -10.75 36.67 55.78
N GLY A 136 -9.69 36.22 55.10
CA GLY A 136 -9.73 35.83 53.68
C GLY A 136 -10.02 36.97 52.70
N LEU A 137 -10.22 38.21 53.19
CA LEU A 137 -10.58 39.39 52.39
C LEU A 137 -9.33 40.03 51.77
N GLN A 138 -8.75 39.35 50.78
CA GLN A 138 -7.54 39.78 50.08
C GLN A 138 -7.62 41.18 49.42
N PRO A 139 -8.78 41.69 48.95
CA PRO A 139 -8.87 43.07 48.47
C PRO A 139 -8.46 44.12 49.51
N LEU A 140 -8.68 43.86 50.81
CA LEU A 140 -8.20 44.75 51.89
C LEU A 140 -6.67 44.82 51.95
N ILE A 141 -5.97 43.79 51.50
CA ILE A 141 -4.50 43.83 51.43
C ILE A 141 -4.06 44.84 50.37
N LEU A 142 -4.75 44.91 49.24
CA LEU A 142 -4.42 45.88 48.20
C LEU A 142 -4.60 47.32 48.72
N ASP A 143 -5.72 47.61 49.37
CA ASP A 143 -6.01 48.91 49.98
C ASP A 143 -4.97 49.32 51.04
N LEU A 144 -4.41 48.35 51.77
CA LEU A 144 -3.34 48.59 52.74
C LEU A 144 -2.02 48.96 52.08
N LEU A 145 -1.67 48.30 50.97
CA LEU A 145 -0.36 48.44 50.33
C LEU A 145 -0.28 49.64 49.36
N LEU A 146 -1.37 49.95 48.65
CA LEU A 146 -1.38 50.98 47.59
C LEU A 146 -0.86 52.36 48.04
N PRO A 147 -1.24 52.91 49.22
CA PRO A 147 -0.73 54.21 49.68
C PRO A 147 0.79 54.24 49.85
N PHE A 148 1.43 53.09 50.07
CA PHE A 148 2.86 52.96 50.32
C PHE A 148 3.63 52.37 49.12
N TYR A 149 2.95 52.13 48.01
CA TYR A 149 3.51 51.50 46.81
C TYR A 149 4.75 52.18 46.24
N GLN A 150 4.78 53.52 46.25
CA GLN A 150 5.91 54.29 45.71
C GLN A 150 7.14 54.28 46.64
N ARG A 151 6.93 53.98 47.93
CA ARG A 151 7.92 54.16 48.99
C ARG A 151 8.94 53.02 49.08
N SER A 152 8.52 51.78 48.84
CA SER A 152 9.34 50.58 49.06
C SER A 152 9.32 49.67 47.83
N SER A 153 10.49 49.42 47.24
CA SER A 153 10.65 48.48 46.13
C SER A 153 10.31 47.04 46.54
N THR A 154 10.55 46.69 47.82
CA THR A 154 10.16 45.39 48.40
C THR A 154 8.65 45.22 48.39
N VAL A 155 7.90 46.23 48.88
CA VAL A 155 6.42 46.21 48.88
C VAL A 155 5.88 46.11 47.45
N ARG A 156 6.46 46.87 46.52
CA ARG A 156 6.08 46.84 45.10
C ARG A 156 6.29 45.47 44.48
N THR A 157 7.49 44.92 44.61
CA THR A 157 7.82 43.58 44.11
C THR A 157 6.89 42.52 44.72
N TRP A 158 6.59 42.66 46.01
CA TRP A 158 5.72 41.74 46.73
C TRP A 158 4.27 41.81 46.24
N LEU A 159 3.74 43.02 46.09
CA LEU A 159 2.41 43.29 45.56
C LEU A 159 2.26 42.67 44.16
N ILE A 160 3.21 42.93 43.26
CA ILE A 160 3.17 42.40 41.88
C ILE A 160 3.30 40.88 41.87
N SER A 161 4.22 40.31 42.65
CA SER A 161 4.58 38.90 42.51
C SER A 161 3.77 37.93 43.36
N SER A 162 3.04 38.43 44.37
CA SER A 162 2.31 37.59 45.32
C SER A 162 0.85 38.03 45.43
N ILE A 163 0.57 39.32 45.61
CA ILE A 163 -0.81 39.80 45.81
C ILE A 163 -1.59 39.87 44.48
N LEU A 164 -1.01 40.45 43.43
CA LEU A 164 -1.65 40.57 42.12
C LEU A 164 -2.06 39.22 41.52
N PRO A 165 -1.19 38.18 41.43
CA PRO A 165 -1.61 36.88 40.91
C PRO A 165 -2.67 36.24 41.80
N LEU A 166 -2.62 36.43 43.13
CA LEU A 166 -3.62 35.90 44.05
C LEU A 166 -5.00 36.54 43.85
N LEU A 167 -5.05 37.87 43.74
CA LEU A 167 -6.29 38.61 43.47
C LEU A 167 -6.87 38.23 42.12
N ARG A 168 -6.03 38.12 41.09
CA ARG A 168 -6.46 37.67 39.76
C ARG A 168 -7.04 36.28 39.79
N LEU A 169 -6.34 35.34 40.43
CA LEU A 169 -6.77 33.97 40.53
C LEU A 169 -8.14 33.86 41.23
N ASN A 170 -8.26 34.45 42.42
CA ASN A 170 -9.42 34.27 43.30
C ASN A 170 -10.62 35.17 42.96
N TYR A 171 -10.42 36.34 42.36
CA TYR A 171 -11.50 37.33 42.17
C TYR A 171 -11.74 37.71 40.72
N GLU A 172 -10.73 37.67 39.85
CA GLU A 172 -10.86 38.13 38.45
C GLU A 172 -11.11 36.97 37.48
N TYR A 173 -10.27 35.93 37.54
CA TYR A 173 -10.23 34.87 36.55
C TYR A 173 -11.14 33.70 36.94
N TYR A 174 -11.08 33.27 38.22
CA TYR A 174 -11.83 32.11 38.70
C TYR A 174 -12.62 32.40 39.99
N PRO A 175 -13.52 33.41 40.00
CA PRO A 175 -14.26 33.82 41.21
C PRO A 175 -15.28 32.82 41.73
N SER A 176 -15.52 31.73 41.01
CA SER A 176 -16.55 30.72 41.33
C SER A 176 -15.96 29.41 41.87
N GLN A 177 -14.67 29.39 42.20
CA GLN A 177 -14.05 28.22 42.82
C GLN A 177 -14.44 28.08 44.30
N ASP A 178 -14.68 26.84 44.72
CA ASP A 178 -15.14 26.53 46.08
C ASP A 178 -14.07 26.82 47.16
N GLU A 179 -12.79 26.82 46.78
CA GLU A 179 -11.65 27.12 47.66
C GLU A 179 -10.83 28.29 47.12
N THR A 180 -10.67 29.34 47.92
CA THR A 180 -9.78 30.47 47.60
C THR A 180 -8.34 30.13 47.96
N PHE A 181 -7.38 30.44 47.08
CA PHE A 181 -5.97 30.31 47.40
C PHE A 181 -5.59 31.30 48.49
N SER A 182 -4.85 30.85 49.52
CA SER A 182 -4.28 31.75 50.52
C SER A 182 -2.93 32.31 50.07
N LEU A 183 -2.56 33.46 50.61
CA LEU A 183 -1.26 34.09 50.41
C LEU A 183 -0.11 33.17 50.87
N ASN A 184 -0.30 32.47 52.00
CA ASN A 184 0.69 31.53 52.52
C ASN A 184 0.89 30.33 51.58
N THR A 185 -0.21 29.79 51.03
CA THR A 185 -0.16 28.69 50.06
C THR A 185 0.64 29.10 48.83
N LEU A 186 0.33 30.27 48.26
CA LEU A 186 1.02 30.76 47.06
C LEU A 186 2.52 30.98 47.34
N GLU A 187 2.89 31.60 48.46
CA GLU A 187 4.30 31.87 48.78
C GLU A 187 5.12 30.63 49.18
N SER A 188 4.47 29.51 49.50
CA SER A 188 5.13 28.26 49.89
C SER A 188 5.60 27.42 48.70
N MET A 189 5.19 27.78 47.48
CA MET A 189 5.53 27.03 46.26
C MET A 189 6.93 27.36 45.76
N ASP A 190 7.67 26.32 45.36
CA ASP A 190 8.83 26.46 44.47
C ASP A 190 8.37 26.77 43.03
N ASP A 191 9.30 27.18 42.17
CA ASP A 191 8.98 27.65 40.82
C ASP A 191 8.30 26.58 39.96
N ALA A 192 8.73 25.31 40.04
CA ALA A 192 8.15 24.25 39.23
C ALA A 192 6.71 23.94 39.67
N THR A 193 6.49 23.86 41.00
CA THR A 193 5.15 23.69 41.57
C THR A 193 4.24 24.88 41.22
N ALA A 194 4.74 26.11 41.35
CA ALA A 194 3.97 27.31 41.03
C ALA A 194 3.55 27.36 39.57
N VAL A 195 4.47 27.10 38.63
CA VAL A 195 4.15 27.03 37.19
C VAL A 195 3.09 25.98 36.92
N ASN A 196 3.24 24.78 37.48
CA ASN A 196 2.28 23.70 37.25
C ASN A 196 0.90 24.03 37.82
N VAL A 197 0.82 24.54 39.06
CA VAL A 197 -0.45 24.90 39.69
C VAL A 197 -1.10 26.06 38.94
N LEU A 198 -0.40 27.18 38.71
CA LEU A 198 -0.98 28.36 38.08
C LEU A 198 -1.45 28.13 36.64
N LEU A 199 -0.77 27.26 35.88
CA LEU A 199 -1.14 26.95 34.49
C LEU A 199 -2.18 25.83 34.36
N SER A 200 -2.33 24.96 35.36
CA SER A 200 -3.37 23.93 35.36
C SER A 200 -4.77 24.45 35.73
N MET A 201 -4.85 25.68 36.23
CA MET A 201 -6.12 26.34 36.54
C MET A 201 -6.88 26.64 35.25
N THR A 202 -8.11 26.14 35.14
CA THR A 202 -8.99 26.34 33.98
C THR A 202 -10.41 26.63 34.44
N SER A 203 -11.14 27.40 33.63
CA SER A 203 -12.55 27.68 33.88
C SER A 203 -13.39 26.41 33.68
N PRO A 204 -14.48 26.21 34.44
CA PRO A 204 -15.40 25.09 34.19
C PRO A 204 -16.00 25.07 32.78
N ARG A 205 -15.93 26.19 32.04
CA ARG A 205 -16.36 26.30 30.64
C ARG A 205 -15.26 26.02 29.60
N LYS A 206 -14.03 25.71 30.02
CA LYS A 206 -12.83 25.54 29.17
C LYS A 206 -12.72 26.65 28.11
N ASP A 207 -12.37 27.86 28.55
CA ASP A 207 -12.14 28.99 27.64
C ASP A 207 -10.75 28.86 26.99
N GLU A 208 -10.69 29.01 25.66
CA GLU A 208 -9.45 28.94 24.88
C GLU A 208 -8.40 29.97 25.36
N MET A 209 -8.87 31.08 25.94
CA MET A 209 -8.00 32.15 26.44
C MET A 209 -7.45 31.91 27.85
N ASP A 210 -7.90 30.89 28.57
CA ASP A 210 -7.53 30.68 29.99
C ASP A 210 -6.02 30.53 30.15
N ILE A 211 -5.37 29.71 29.31
CA ILE A 211 -3.93 29.47 29.39
C ILE A 211 -3.13 30.73 29.09
N ALA A 212 -3.50 31.49 28.06
CA ALA A 212 -2.85 32.74 27.68
C ALA A 212 -3.02 33.81 28.78
N ARG A 213 -4.21 33.87 29.38
CA ARG A 213 -4.52 34.76 30.50
C ARG A 213 -3.68 34.41 31.74
N ASN A 214 -3.50 33.12 32.03
CA ASN A 214 -2.69 32.65 33.17
C ASN A 214 -1.19 32.89 32.93
N LEU A 215 -0.68 32.62 31.73
CA LEU A 215 0.70 32.93 31.36
C LEU A 215 1.00 34.43 31.50
N ARG A 216 0.12 35.28 30.94
CA ARG A 216 0.27 36.73 30.94
C ARG A 216 0.14 37.34 32.33
N GLY A 217 -0.91 36.97 33.07
CA GLY A 217 -1.34 37.69 34.27
C GLY A 217 -1.03 37.01 35.61
N LEU A 218 -0.80 35.69 35.64
CA LEU A 218 -0.45 34.95 36.86
C LEU A 218 1.04 34.59 36.88
N VAL A 219 1.50 33.82 35.89
CA VAL A 219 2.89 33.34 35.84
C VAL A 219 3.86 34.49 35.59
N GLY A 220 3.58 35.37 34.64
CA GLY A 220 4.42 36.55 34.40
C GLY A 220 4.56 37.45 35.63
N ALA A 221 3.45 37.67 36.35
CA ALA A 221 3.45 38.42 37.61
C ALA A 221 4.24 37.69 38.70
N TRP A 222 4.04 36.38 38.86
CA TRP A 222 4.82 35.53 39.77
C TRP A 222 6.33 35.66 39.49
N ILE A 223 6.76 35.47 38.25
CA ILE A 223 8.17 35.50 37.85
C ILE A 223 8.85 36.84 38.18
N TYR A 224 8.13 37.96 38.21
CA TYR A 224 8.66 39.26 38.60
C TYR A 224 9.36 39.25 39.98
N GLY A 225 8.92 38.38 40.89
CA GLY A 225 9.49 38.21 42.23
C GLY A 225 10.55 37.11 42.36
N SER A 226 11.09 36.57 41.25
CA SER A 226 12.05 35.44 41.22
C SER A 226 13.28 35.64 42.12
N ASN A 227 13.68 36.89 42.35
CA ASN A 227 14.87 37.23 43.13
C ASN A 227 14.65 37.31 44.65
N ARG A 228 13.42 37.06 45.15
CA ARG A 228 13.14 37.07 46.59
C ARG A 228 13.88 35.93 47.30
N ALA A 229 14.44 36.23 48.47
CA ALA A 229 15.23 35.27 49.25
C ALA A 229 14.47 33.99 49.61
N LYS A 230 13.19 34.11 50.02
CA LYS A 230 12.31 32.96 50.32
C LYS A 230 12.16 32.02 49.11
N ARG A 231 11.88 32.56 47.92
CA ARG A 231 11.74 31.76 46.69
C ARG A 231 13.04 31.06 46.28
N ARG A 232 14.16 31.79 46.29
CA ARG A 232 15.48 31.21 45.99
C ARG A 232 15.79 29.99 46.85
N ARG A 233 15.45 30.02 48.14
CA ARG A 233 15.65 28.90 49.07
C ARG A 233 14.74 27.71 48.81
N LEU A 234 13.46 27.95 48.54
CA LEU A 234 12.52 26.89 48.18
C LEU A 234 13.01 26.16 46.92
N ASN A 235 13.48 26.92 45.93
CA ASN A 235 14.05 26.36 44.70
C ASN A 235 15.38 25.63 44.94
N GLU A 236 16.27 26.14 45.79
CA GLU A 236 17.51 25.45 46.18
C GLU A 236 17.22 24.12 46.87
N ALA A 237 16.25 24.08 47.78
CA ALA A 237 15.81 22.86 48.45
C ALA A 237 15.18 21.86 47.47
N ALA A 238 14.33 22.33 46.56
CA ALA A 238 13.74 21.49 45.51
C ALA A 238 14.82 20.91 44.58
N ASN A 239 15.79 21.72 44.16
CA ASN A 239 16.90 21.29 43.31
C ASN A 239 17.81 20.25 43.97
N GLN A 240 18.00 20.29 45.30
CA GLN A 240 18.75 19.26 46.03
C GLN A 240 18.04 17.89 46.02
N SER A 241 16.72 17.90 45.87
CA SER A 241 15.90 16.68 45.81
C SER A 241 15.69 16.14 44.39
N ALA A 242 16.04 16.91 43.35
CA ALA A 242 15.83 16.54 41.95
C ALA A 242 16.97 15.67 41.38
N ILE A 243 16.65 14.76 40.46
CA ILE A 243 17.62 13.93 39.74
C ILE A 243 18.23 14.76 38.61
N SER A 244 19.56 14.93 38.63
CA SER A 244 20.31 15.66 37.60
C SER A 244 20.15 15.04 36.22
N LEU A 245 19.40 15.69 35.33
CA LEU A 245 19.33 15.39 33.90
C LEU A 245 20.62 15.87 33.17
N PRO A 246 20.91 15.37 31.95
CA PRO A 246 22.10 15.74 31.20
C PRO A 246 22.22 17.26 31.07
N GLN A 247 23.40 17.78 31.39
CA GLN A 247 23.64 19.22 31.46
C GLN A 247 23.60 19.84 30.05
N ASP A 248 22.64 20.73 29.81
CA ASP A 248 22.76 21.72 28.74
C ASP A 248 23.94 22.65 29.11
N SER A 249 24.89 22.79 28.20
CA SER A 249 26.06 23.66 28.33
C SER A 249 25.68 25.15 28.49
N HIS A 250 24.47 25.53 28.06
CA HIS A 250 23.91 26.87 28.22
C HIS A 250 22.81 26.89 29.29
N ARG A 251 23.22 26.91 30.56
CA ARG A 251 22.30 27.25 31.65
C ARG A 251 21.88 28.73 31.50
N PRO A 252 20.60 29.06 31.72
CA PRO A 252 20.13 30.44 31.69
C PRO A 252 20.95 31.29 32.68
N LYS A 253 21.41 32.45 32.20
CA LYS A 253 22.30 33.34 32.95
C LYS A 253 21.61 34.00 34.15
N THR A 254 20.28 34.07 34.12
CA THR A 254 19.47 34.74 35.12
C THR A 254 18.45 33.79 35.74
N THR A 255 18.10 34.03 37.00
CA THR A 255 17.03 33.30 37.71
C THR A 255 15.71 33.38 36.95
N THR A 256 15.37 34.55 36.41
CA THR A 256 14.18 34.77 35.59
C THR A 256 14.17 33.90 34.34
N GLY A 257 15.31 33.79 33.64
CA GLY A 257 15.45 32.91 32.49
C GLY A 257 15.24 31.43 32.83
N ALA A 258 15.69 30.99 34.01
CA ALA A 258 15.50 29.62 34.48
C ALA A 258 14.00 29.28 34.69
N ILE A 259 13.20 30.20 35.21
CA ILE A 259 11.76 29.96 35.42
C ILE A 259 11.02 29.94 34.08
N TRP A 260 11.35 30.85 33.16
CA TRP A 260 10.77 30.80 31.80
C TRP A 260 11.14 29.52 31.05
N GLN A 261 12.31 28.93 31.32
CA GLN A 261 12.65 27.62 30.80
C GLN A 261 11.73 26.52 31.39
N GLN A 262 11.40 26.56 32.68
CA GLN A 262 10.41 25.64 33.27
C GLN A 262 9.02 25.80 32.64
N VAL A 263 8.60 27.02 32.32
CA VAL A 263 7.35 27.26 31.57
C VAL A 263 7.42 26.61 30.18
N ASN A 264 8.54 26.74 29.48
CA ASN A 264 8.74 26.10 28.18
C ASN A 264 8.72 24.55 28.27
N GLU A 265 9.31 23.97 29.31
CA GLU A 265 9.26 22.53 29.60
C GLU A 265 7.84 22.08 29.94
N TRP A 266 7.09 22.89 30.70
CA TRP A 266 5.69 22.64 31.01
C TRP A 266 4.84 22.65 29.74
N LEU A 267 4.98 23.66 28.86
CA LEU A 267 4.25 23.73 27.59
C LEU A 267 4.52 22.51 26.71
N LEU A 268 5.79 22.08 26.61
CA LEU A 268 6.16 20.89 25.85
C LEU A 268 5.55 19.62 26.43
N SER A 269 5.69 19.40 27.75
CA SER A 269 5.16 18.21 28.41
C SER A 269 3.64 18.15 28.40
N HIS A 270 2.96 19.29 28.60
CA HIS A 270 1.51 19.40 28.57
C HIS A 270 0.94 19.19 27.16
N SER A 271 1.67 19.59 26.11
CA SER A 271 1.23 19.38 24.72
C SER A 271 1.04 17.91 24.32
N LEU A 272 1.67 16.97 25.05
CA LEU A 272 1.49 15.54 24.85
C LEU A 272 0.18 15.00 25.43
N VAL A 273 -0.45 15.76 26.33
CA VAL A 273 -1.70 15.39 27.00
C VAL A 273 -2.87 16.18 26.42
N GLU A 274 -2.74 17.51 26.35
CA GLU A 274 -3.78 18.41 25.83
C GLU A 274 -3.15 19.37 24.80
N HIS A 275 -3.03 18.90 23.55
CA HIS A 275 -2.37 19.64 22.47
C HIS A 275 -3.04 20.98 22.18
N ASP A 276 -4.37 21.04 22.20
CA ASP A 276 -5.15 22.25 21.92
C ASP A 276 -4.83 23.38 22.92
N THR A 277 -4.65 23.05 24.20
CA THR A 277 -4.22 24.03 25.21
C THR A 277 -2.84 24.61 24.89
N ALA A 278 -1.90 23.77 24.43
CA ALA A 278 -0.59 24.26 23.99
C ALA A 278 -0.69 25.14 22.73
N VAL A 279 -1.50 24.75 21.74
CA VAL A 279 -1.77 25.59 20.55
C VAL A 279 -2.31 26.95 20.97
N ASN A 280 -3.33 26.99 21.82
CA ASN A 280 -3.94 28.22 22.31
C ASN A 280 -2.95 29.13 23.04
N ALA A 281 -1.99 28.57 23.80
CA ALA A 281 -0.93 29.34 24.42
C ALA A 281 -0.08 30.08 23.36
N PHE A 282 0.38 29.41 22.31
CA PHE A 282 1.19 30.05 21.26
C PHE A 282 0.39 30.98 20.34
N VAL A 283 -0.90 30.70 20.14
CA VAL A 283 -1.76 31.55 19.31
C VAL A 283 -2.07 32.88 20.00
N HIS A 284 -2.39 32.84 21.29
CA HIS A 284 -2.97 33.99 22.01
C HIS A 284 -2.00 34.71 22.98
N TRP A 285 -0.75 34.25 23.09
CA TRP A 285 0.26 34.88 23.95
C TRP A 285 1.58 35.14 23.20
N ASP A 286 2.09 36.36 23.27
CA ASP A 286 3.32 36.80 22.56
C ASP A 286 4.62 36.46 23.32
N GLY A 287 4.53 35.62 24.35
CA GLY A 287 5.66 35.10 25.11
C GLY A 287 6.11 35.98 26.27
N PRO A 288 7.32 35.77 26.81
CA PRO A 288 7.81 36.40 28.05
C PRO A 288 7.85 37.95 28.08
N GLY A 289 7.71 38.61 26.92
CA GLY A 289 7.61 40.06 26.83
C GLY A 289 6.18 40.61 26.96
N ASP A 290 5.17 39.76 26.80
CA ASP A 290 3.75 40.06 26.95
C ASP A 290 3.28 39.60 28.33
N VAL A 291 3.69 40.34 29.35
CA VAL A 291 3.33 40.12 30.74
C VAL A 291 2.50 41.29 31.23
N ASP A 292 1.36 40.99 31.83
CA ASP A 292 0.48 41.99 32.41
C ASP A 292 0.77 42.12 33.91
N LEU A 293 1.36 43.25 34.30
CA LEU A 293 1.65 43.58 35.70
C LEU A 293 0.58 44.47 36.35
N GLY A 294 -0.61 44.59 35.74
CA GLY A 294 -1.75 45.34 36.28
C GLY A 294 -1.52 46.85 36.40
N GLY A 295 -0.60 47.42 35.61
CA GLY A 295 -0.17 48.81 35.73
C GLY A 295 0.80 49.08 36.88
N TYR A 296 1.19 48.05 37.65
CA TYR A 296 2.17 48.13 38.72
C TYR A 296 3.61 47.84 38.23
N GLY A 297 3.88 47.82 36.93
CA GLY A 297 5.24 47.63 36.42
C GLY A 297 6.16 48.82 36.75
N GLU A 298 7.44 48.57 36.98
CA GLU A 298 8.47 49.62 36.96
C GLU A 298 9.09 49.72 35.56
N GLU A 299 9.20 50.93 35.01
CA GLU A 299 9.91 51.17 33.74
C GLU A 299 11.40 50.81 33.83
N ASN A 300 12.04 51.01 35.00
CA ASN A 300 13.48 50.83 35.19
C ASN A 300 13.92 49.37 35.46
N ARG A 301 12.98 48.43 35.65
CA ARG A 301 13.28 47.03 35.97
C ARG A 301 12.95 46.08 34.81
N GLN A 302 12.77 46.64 33.62
CA GLN A 302 12.56 45.86 32.42
C GLN A 302 13.84 45.07 32.10
N PRO A 303 13.72 43.78 31.72
CA PRO A 303 14.85 43.00 31.23
C PRO A 303 15.54 43.72 30.07
N THR A 304 16.85 43.53 29.95
CA THR A 304 17.59 44.11 28.83
C THR A 304 17.07 43.55 27.50
N GLN A 305 17.26 44.30 26.40
CA GLN A 305 16.81 43.86 25.09
C GLN A 305 17.43 42.50 24.69
N ASP A 306 18.68 42.25 25.09
CA ASP A 306 19.37 40.98 24.84
C ASP A 306 18.74 39.82 25.63
N GLU A 307 18.33 40.04 26.89
CA GLU A 307 17.63 39.02 27.68
C GLU A 307 16.22 38.74 27.12
N LEU A 308 15.50 39.78 26.70
CA LEU A 308 14.19 39.64 26.06
C LEU A 308 14.27 38.86 24.75
N THR A 309 15.27 39.12 23.93
CA THR A 309 15.48 38.37 22.68
C THR A 309 15.86 36.92 22.95
N GLU A 310 16.71 36.64 23.95
CA GLU A 310 17.02 35.27 24.38
C GLU A 310 15.75 34.54 24.85
N MET A 311 14.95 35.15 25.73
CA MET A 311 13.71 34.56 26.25
C MET A 311 12.68 34.32 25.15
N ARG A 312 12.51 35.27 24.21
CA ARG A 312 11.63 35.08 23.03
C ARG A 312 12.12 33.96 22.13
N THR A 313 13.43 33.84 21.94
CA THR A 313 14.02 32.75 21.13
C THR A 313 13.75 31.39 21.78
N ARG A 314 13.89 31.29 23.12
CA ARG A 314 13.58 30.06 23.85
C ARG A 314 12.09 29.71 23.87
N TYR A 315 11.22 30.72 23.94
CA TYR A 315 9.78 30.52 23.78
C TYR A 315 9.43 30.06 22.36
N GLY A 316 10.02 30.65 21.32
CA GLY A 316 9.89 30.16 19.95
C GLY A 316 10.38 28.72 19.80
N GLN A 317 11.50 28.39 20.46
CA GLN A 317 12.05 27.02 20.48
C GLN A 317 11.06 26.02 21.07
N SER A 318 10.36 26.36 22.15
CA SER A 318 9.37 25.47 22.74
C SER A 318 8.16 25.28 21.83
N GLY A 319 7.75 26.30 21.08
CA GLY A 319 6.72 26.17 20.04
C GLY A 319 7.11 25.20 18.93
N LEU A 320 8.32 25.33 18.38
CA LEU A 320 8.82 24.37 17.37
C LEU A 320 8.96 22.96 17.95
N ALA A 321 9.40 22.83 19.21
CA ALA A 321 9.50 21.56 19.91
C ALA A 321 8.13 20.87 20.07
N VAL A 322 7.07 21.61 20.40
CA VAL A 322 5.69 21.09 20.52
C VAL A 322 5.23 20.43 19.22
N VAL A 323 5.54 21.04 18.08
CA VAL A 323 5.19 20.49 16.76
C VAL A 323 5.91 19.16 16.49
N TYR A 324 7.21 19.07 16.77
CA TYR A 324 7.94 17.79 16.65
C TYR A 324 7.53 16.77 17.70
N ALA A 325 7.00 17.20 18.85
CA ALA A 325 6.61 16.31 19.93
C ALA A 325 5.24 15.68 19.72
N ASN A 326 4.38 16.34 18.94
CA ASN A 326 3.00 15.96 18.72
C ASN A 326 2.85 14.56 18.06
N PRO A 327 2.21 13.60 18.75
CA PRO A 327 1.92 12.28 18.20
C PRO A 327 0.61 12.23 17.40
N ASP A 328 -0.28 13.22 17.55
CA ASP A 328 -1.56 13.25 16.85
C ASP A 328 -1.36 13.55 15.36
N THR A 329 -2.13 12.87 14.52
CA THR A 329 -2.09 12.96 13.06
C THR A 329 -3.42 13.44 12.46
N SER A 330 -4.33 13.89 13.32
CA SER A 330 -5.61 14.49 12.94
C SER A 330 -5.43 15.79 12.14
N SER A 331 -6.43 16.14 11.32
CA SER A 331 -6.39 17.38 10.53
C SER A 331 -6.39 18.63 11.41
N SER A 332 -7.10 18.62 12.54
CA SER A 332 -7.15 19.75 13.47
C SER A 332 -5.80 19.97 14.15
N SER A 333 -5.13 18.88 14.54
CA SER A 333 -3.81 18.94 15.15
C SER A 333 -2.71 19.41 14.19
N LEU A 334 -2.81 19.03 12.91
CA LEU A 334 -1.94 19.57 11.86
C LEU A 334 -2.16 21.08 11.67
N GLU A 335 -3.41 21.53 11.65
CA GLU A 335 -3.74 22.96 11.55
C GLU A 335 -3.22 23.75 12.76
N GLY A 336 -3.39 23.23 13.97
CA GLY A 336 -2.82 23.82 15.19
C GLY A 336 -1.28 23.90 15.13
N SER A 337 -0.62 22.86 14.62
CA SER A 337 0.83 22.87 14.41
C SER A 337 1.29 23.95 13.41
N MET A 338 0.55 24.14 12.32
CA MET A 338 0.82 25.22 11.35
C MET A 338 0.61 26.61 11.97
N GLN A 339 -0.41 26.77 12.82
CA GLN A 339 -0.65 28.02 13.55
C GLN A 339 0.50 28.33 14.52
N ILE A 340 1.00 27.35 15.29
CA ILE A 340 2.16 27.52 16.17
C ILE A 340 3.37 28.03 15.38
N VAL A 341 3.74 27.35 14.28
CA VAL A 341 4.90 27.77 13.47
C VAL A 341 4.71 29.18 12.90
N THR A 342 3.50 29.50 12.44
CA THR A 342 3.15 30.84 11.94
C THR A 342 3.35 31.91 13.00
N ARG A 343 2.91 31.66 14.23
CA ARG A 343 3.05 32.60 15.35
C ARG A 343 4.50 32.74 15.79
N VAL A 344 5.25 31.64 15.87
CA VAL A 344 6.69 31.68 16.17
C VAL A 344 7.46 32.49 15.12
N ALA A 345 7.16 32.27 13.83
CA ALA A 345 7.77 33.02 12.74
C ALA A 345 7.39 34.52 12.79
N GLN A 346 6.15 34.83 13.18
CA GLN A 346 5.72 36.21 13.42
C GLN A 346 6.51 36.87 14.54
N LEU A 347 6.59 36.23 15.71
CA LEU A 347 7.25 36.75 16.90
C LEU A 347 8.75 37.01 16.72
N LEU A 348 9.42 36.19 15.89
CA LEU A 348 10.86 36.24 15.67
C LEU A 348 11.27 36.88 14.34
N ASN A 349 10.32 37.47 13.59
CA ASN A 349 10.56 38.09 12.28
C ASN A 349 11.16 37.12 11.24
N LEU A 350 10.66 35.88 11.19
CA LEU A 350 11.07 34.82 10.26
C LEU A 350 9.93 34.45 9.27
N GLN A 351 9.01 35.37 8.98
CA GLN A 351 7.85 35.08 8.14
C GLN A 351 8.24 34.76 6.69
N ASP A 352 9.31 35.37 6.19
CA ASP A 352 9.84 35.14 4.84
C ASP A 352 10.36 33.70 4.64
N SER A 353 10.64 32.99 5.73
CA SER A 353 11.10 31.60 5.74
C SER A 353 9.96 30.57 5.70
N MET A 354 8.69 31.00 5.69
CA MET A 354 7.56 30.08 5.69
C MET A 354 6.99 29.83 4.30
N PHE A 355 6.49 28.61 4.10
CA PHE A 355 5.74 28.21 2.92
C PHE A 355 4.28 28.01 3.32
N VAL A 356 3.41 28.93 2.91
CA VAL A 356 1.97 28.83 3.15
C VAL A 356 1.29 28.41 1.85
N VAL A 357 0.50 27.33 1.92
CA VAL A 357 -0.26 26.81 0.79
C VAL A 357 -1.74 26.90 1.10
N HIS A 358 -2.48 27.62 0.27
CA HIS A 358 -3.94 27.59 0.30
C HIS A 358 -4.42 26.31 -0.39
N LYS A 359 -5.53 25.72 0.09
CA LYS A 359 -6.06 24.41 -0.35
C LYS A 359 -6.25 24.28 -1.88
N ASP A 360 -6.40 25.39 -2.59
CA ASP A 360 -6.61 25.43 -4.05
C ASP A 360 -5.42 26.01 -4.85
N SER A 361 -4.29 26.28 -4.20
CA SER A 361 -3.08 26.82 -4.85
C SER A 361 -2.12 25.72 -5.31
N ALA A 362 -1.36 25.99 -6.37
CA ALA A 362 -0.30 25.09 -6.82
C ALA A 362 0.75 24.90 -5.72
N LEU A 363 1.30 23.68 -5.60
CA LEU A 363 2.34 23.38 -4.62
C LEU A 363 3.56 24.29 -4.84
N PRO A 364 4.13 24.90 -3.78
CA PRO A 364 5.24 25.84 -3.89
C PRO A 364 6.56 25.10 -4.08
N SER A 365 7.54 25.75 -4.70
CA SER A 365 8.93 25.26 -4.62
C SER A 365 9.54 25.67 -3.29
N VAL A 366 10.04 24.70 -2.53
CA VAL A 366 10.69 24.91 -1.24
C VAL A 366 12.19 25.08 -1.48
N THR A 367 12.71 26.27 -1.17
CA THR A 367 14.15 26.55 -1.18
C THR A 367 14.56 27.02 0.21
N PHE A 368 15.47 26.29 0.85
CA PHE A 368 16.00 26.66 2.16
C PHE A 368 17.47 26.30 2.28
N ASP A 369 18.20 27.07 3.09
CA ASP A 369 19.57 26.74 3.48
C ASP A 369 19.52 25.68 4.58
N ALA A 370 20.04 24.49 4.29
CA ALA A 370 20.02 23.38 5.22
C ALA A 370 20.92 23.60 6.45
N GLY A 371 21.95 24.45 6.36
CA GLY A 371 22.83 24.77 7.50
C GLY A 371 23.31 23.53 8.27
N GLU A 372 23.07 23.49 9.58
CA GLU A 372 23.43 22.38 10.48
C GLU A 372 22.37 21.27 10.58
N ILE A 373 21.21 21.39 9.91
CA ILE A 373 20.13 20.39 9.96
C ILE A 373 20.59 18.99 9.50
N PRO A 374 21.41 18.83 8.44
CA PRO A 374 21.83 17.52 7.95
C PRO A 374 22.78 16.77 8.89
N SER A 375 23.50 17.48 9.78
CA SER A 375 24.43 16.87 10.74
C SER A 375 23.73 16.38 12.01
N THR A 376 22.41 16.52 12.10
CA THR A 376 21.62 16.04 13.22
C THR A 376 21.66 14.52 13.36
N SER A 377 21.45 14.04 14.58
CA SER A 377 21.29 12.61 14.89
C SER A 377 19.88 12.33 15.37
N ARG A 378 19.47 11.05 15.37
CA ARG A 378 18.16 10.63 15.91
C ARG A 378 17.92 11.07 17.37
N VAL A 379 18.99 11.32 18.13
CA VAL A 379 18.92 11.83 19.50
C VAL A 379 18.30 13.24 19.55
N THR A 380 18.52 14.06 18.53
CA THR A 380 17.98 15.44 18.45
C THR A 380 16.45 15.50 18.36
N LEU A 381 15.81 14.41 17.92
CA LEU A 381 14.35 14.27 17.86
C LEU A 381 13.74 13.65 19.14
N LEU A 382 14.55 13.25 20.11
CA LEU A 382 14.06 12.75 21.40
C LEU A 382 13.48 13.91 22.21
N GLN A 383 12.42 13.64 22.98
CA GLN A 383 11.71 14.67 23.74
C GLN A 383 12.63 15.50 24.65
N ASN A 384 13.55 14.84 25.37
CA ASN A 384 14.49 15.50 26.28
C ASN A 384 15.54 16.36 25.54
N ALA A 385 15.69 16.19 24.22
CA ALA A 385 16.64 16.93 23.40
C ALA A 385 16.00 18.12 22.66
N LEU A 386 14.68 18.18 22.55
CA LEU A 386 13.98 19.21 21.75
C LEU A 386 14.16 20.63 22.30
N LEU A 387 14.42 20.80 23.60
CA LEU A 387 14.63 22.11 24.23
C LEU A 387 16.11 22.45 24.47
N LEU A 388 17.05 21.59 24.06
CA LEU A 388 18.48 21.88 24.19
C LEU A 388 18.88 23.08 23.33
N SER A 389 19.71 23.96 23.86
CA SER A 389 20.11 25.20 23.17
C SER A 389 20.81 24.98 21.83
N SER A 390 21.45 23.83 21.68
CA SER A 390 22.22 23.44 20.50
C SER A 390 21.41 22.67 19.47
N ASN A 391 20.10 22.47 19.68
CA ASN A 391 19.29 21.69 18.75
C ASN A 391 18.94 22.50 17.49
N PRO A 392 19.48 22.16 16.30
CA PRO A 392 19.29 22.96 15.09
C PRO A 392 17.88 22.79 14.48
N LEU A 393 17.09 21.80 14.93
CA LEU A 393 15.73 21.58 14.45
C LEU A 393 14.70 22.48 15.14
N THR A 394 14.94 22.80 16.41
CA THR A 394 14.00 23.56 17.23
C THR A 394 14.50 24.96 17.56
N LEU A 395 15.81 25.23 17.47
CA LEU A 395 16.34 26.58 17.64
C LEU A 395 15.84 27.48 16.49
N PRO A 396 14.99 28.49 16.77
CA PRO A 396 14.37 29.28 15.73
C PRO A 396 15.40 30.00 14.87
N SER A 397 15.36 29.71 13.58
CA SER A 397 16.26 30.20 12.54
C SER A 397 15.53 30.08 11.20
N SER A 398 16.00 30.80 10.18
CA SER A 398 15.43 30.68 8.83
C SER A 398 15.41 29.21 8.36
N SER A 399 16.50 28.47 8.60
CA SER A 399 16.62 27.04 8.27
C SER A 399 15.62 26.16 9.00
N SER A 400 15.52 26.26 10.34
CA SER A 400 14.61 25.43 11.14
C SER A 400 13.12 25.68 10.80
N VAL A 401 12.73 26.94 10.61
CA VAL A 401 11.35 27.33 10.28
C VAL A 401 11.00 26.88 8.86
N SER A 402 11.90 27.09 7.89
CA SER A 402 11.70 26.63 6.51
C SER A 402 11.57 25.12 6.42
N PHE A 403 12.46 24.39 7.11
CA PHE A 403 12.45 22.93 7.12
C PHE A 403 11.17 22.37 7.77
N LEU A 404 10.78 22.91 8.94
CA LEU A 404 9.56 22.47 9.60
C LEU A 404 8.31 22.85 8.80
N SER A 405 8.29 24.02 8.17
CA SER A 405 7.20 24.43 7.27
C SER A 405 7.06 23.47 6.09
N ALA A 406 8.18 23.06 5.47
CA ALA A 406 8.18 22.07 4.39
C ALA A 406 7.70 20.68 4.84
N LEU A 407 8.07 20.26 6.06
CA LEU A 407 7.54 19.03 6.67
C LEU A 407 6.03 19.12 6.89
N LEU A 408 5.51 20.21 7.45
CA LEU A 408 4.07 20.39 7.68
C LEU A 408 3.28 20.40 6.37
N LEU A 409 3.80 21.02 5.31
CA LEU A 409 3.22 20.92 3.97
C LEU A 409 3.24 19.48 3.44
N SER A 410 4.30 18.74 3.69
CA SER A 410 4.38 17.31 3.32
C SER A 410 3.32 16.48 4.05
N LEU A 411 3.10 16.75 5.34
CA LEU A 411 2.04 16.10 6.12
C LEU A 411 0.66 16.46 5.59
N GLN A 412 0.43 17.72 5.19
CA GLN A 412 -0.83 18.14 4.57
C GLN A 412 -1.08 17.39 3.25
N VAL A 413 -0.05 17.30 2.38
CA VAL A 413 -0.15 16.54 1.12
C VAL A 413 -0.42 15.06 1.38
N LEU A 414 0.26 14.44 2.34
CA LEU A 414 -0.02 13.05 2.72
C LEU A 414 -1.46 12.89 3.23
N HIS A 415 -1.94 13.83 4.05
CA HIS A 415 -3.31 13.81 4.56
C HIS A 415 -4.35 13.90 3.42
N GLU A 416 -4.14 14.75 2.42
CA GLU A 416 -4.96 14.81 1.20
C GLU A 416 -4.95 13.49 0.41
N LEU A 417 -3.82 12.78 0.41
CA LEU A 417 -3.67 11.48 -0.23
C LEU A 417 -4.30 10.32 0.59
N GLY A 418 -4.72 10.59 1.82
CA GLY A 418 -5.32 9.61 2.75
C GLY A 418 -4.30 8.85 3.60
N VAL A 419 -3.08 9.38 3.76
CA VAL A 419 -2.02 8.81 4.59
C VAL A 419 -1.64 9.80 5.69
N SER A 420 -1.52 9.35 6.94
CA SER A 420 -1.24 10.22 8.08
C SER A 420 -0.05 9.68 8.88
N ILE A 421 0.96 10.53 9.11
CA ILE A 421 2.14 10.22 9.93
C ILE A 421 2.46 11.42 10.83
N PRO A 422 3.06 11.22 12.02
CA PRO A 422 3.43 12.32 12.90
C PRO A 422 4.64 13.09 12.36
N CYS A 423 4.76 14.37 12.74
CA CYS A 423 5.84 15.25 12.29
C CYS A 423 7.23 14.70 12.60
N ARG A 424 7.41 14.10 13.79
CA ARG A 424 8.66 13.42 14.17
C ARG A 424 9.07 12.31 13.21
N GLN A 425 8.10 11.53 12.72
CA GLN A 425 8.37 10.44 11.78
C GLN A 425 8.76 11.00 10.42
N ALA A 426 8.08 12.05 9.94
CA ALA A 426 8.45 12.72 8.69
C ALA A 426 9.86 13.32 8.75
N ALA A 427 10.22 13.96 9.88
CA ALA A 427 11.57 14.47 10.11
C ALA A 427 12.62 13.36 10.11
N ASN A 428 12.36 12.26 10.81
CA ASN A 428 13.25 11.09 10.83
C ASN A 428 13.39 10.43 9.45
N LEU A 429 12.34 10.44 8.64
CA LEU A 429 12.34 9.93 7.27
C LEU A 429 13.24 10.79 6.36
N CYS A 430 13.13 12.11 6.49
CA CYS A 430 13.93 13.06 5.74
C CYS A 430 15.42 13.03 6.13
N LEU A 431 15.73 13.05 7.44
CA LEU A 431 17.08 13.25 7.96
C LEU A 431 17.89 11.95 8.11
N HIS A 432 17.28 10.87 8.63
CA HIS A 432 18.02 9.73 9.16
C HIS A 432 17.67 8.38 8.53
N SER A 433 16.83 8.37 7.50
CA SER A 433 16.46 7.14 6.80
C SER A 433 17.38 6.87 5.63
N THR A 434 17.59 5.59 5.33
CA THR A 434 18.31 5.14 4.13
C THR A 434 17.40 5.22 2.91
N GLU A 435 17.97 5.07 1.72
CA GLU A 435 17.21 4.99 0.47
C GLU A 435 16.17 3.85 0.53
N ASP A 436 16.57 2.65 1.00
CA ASP A 436 15.66 1.50 1.13
C ASP A 436 14.48 1.77 2.06
N MET A 437 14.72 2.46 3.19
CA MET A 437 13.66 2.82 4.13
C MET A 437 12.70 3.84 3.53
N GLN A 438 13.21 4.86 2.84
CA GLN A 438 12.38 5.84 2.13
C GLN A 438 11.56 5.17 1.01
N LEU A 439 12.16 4.25 0.26
CA LEU A 439 11.47 3.48 -0.78
C LEU A 439 10.38 2.57 -0.21
N ALA A 440 10.62 1.93 0.94
CA ALA A 440 9.62 1.11 1.61
C ALA A 440 8.41 1.95 2.06
N GLU A 441 8.65 3.12 2.66
CA GLU A 441 7.58 4.05 3.03
C GLU A 441 6.83 4.60 1.82
N LEU A 442 7.54 4.94 0.73
CA LEU A 442 6.93 5.35 -0.54
C LEU A 442 6.02 4.25 -1.11
N ARG A 443 6.48 2.99 -1.13
CA ARG A 443 5.67 1.86 -1.59
C ARG A 443 4.43 1.66 -0.73
N SER A 444 4.58 1.84 0.59
CA SER A 444 3.47 1.78 1.54
C SER A 444 2.43 2.88 1.28
N THR A 445 2.89 4.12 1.08
CA THR A 445 2.01 5.26 0.79
C THR A 445 1.30 5.07 -0.55
N VAL A 446 2.02 4.73 -1.62
CA VAL A 446 1.47 4.49 -2.96
C VAL A 446 0.47 3.33 -2.96
N SER A 447 0.77 2.23 -2.26
CA SER A 447 -0.18 1.11 -2.13
C SER A 447 -1.46 1.51 -1.37
N SER A 448 -1.32 2.32 -0.32
CA SER A 448 -2.46 2.83 0.44
C SER A 448 -3.33 3.76 -0.41
N ILE A 449 -2.70 4.64 -1.19
CA ILE A 449 -3.35 5.53 -2.16
C ILE A 449 -4.14 4.71 -3.19
N ALA A 450 -3.55 3.65 -3.76
CA ALA A 450 -4.21 2.80 -4.74
C ALA A 450 -5.40 2.03 -4.15
N LYS A 451 -5.29 1.55 -2.90
CA LYS A 451 -6.38 0.83 -2.20
C LYS A 451 -7.54 1.75 -1.79
N LEU A 452 -7.24 2.97 -1.38
CA LEU A 452 -8.23 3.98 -0.95
C LEU A 452 -8.79 4.81 -2.12
N ALA A 453 -8.40 4.51 -3.36
CA ALA A 453 -8.81 5.28 -4.52
C ALA A 453 -10.33 5.18 -4.76
N THR A 454 -11.02 6.32 -4.65
CA THR A 454 -12.41 6.47 -5.05
C THR A 454 -12.53 6.69 -6.56
N PRO A 455 -13.64 6.28 -7.21
CA PRO A 455 -13.86 6.58 -8.62
C PRO A 455 -13.84 8.10 -8.85
N GLY A 456 -13.04 8.57 -9.80
CA GLY A 456 -12.89 10.01 -10.11
C GLY A 456 -11.74 10.73 -9.37
N ARG A 457 -10.86 10.01 -8.66
CA ARG A 457 -9.61 10.59 -8.12
C ARG A 457 -8.77 11.18 -9.24
N ASP A 458 -8.25 12.40 -9.04
CA ASP A 458 -7.31 13.01 -9.97
C ASP A 458 -5.90 12.43 -9.78
N TRP A 459 -5.59 11.46 -10.63
CA TRP A 459 -4.29 10.79 -10.64
C TRP A 459 -3.15 11.67 -11.19
N LYS A 460 -3.44 12.72 -11.95
CA LYS A 460 -2.41 13.69 -12.36
C LYS A 460 -1.98 14.52 -11.16
N LYS A 461 -2.94 15.06 -10.40
CA LYS A 461 -2.67 15.75 -9.13
C LYS A 461 -1.95 14.84 -8.15
N THR A 462 -2.37 13.58 -8.04
CA THR A 462 -1.71 12.57 -7.18
C THR A 462 -0.25 12.36 -7.56
N ARG A 463 0.06 12.23 -8.86
CA ARG A 463 1.44 12.11 -9.36
C ARG A 463 2.26 13.36 -9.02
N GLU A 464 1.72 14.55 -9.25
CA GLU A 464 2.39 15.82 -8.92
C GLU A 464 2.70 15.93 -7.42
N GLN A 465 1.75 15.54 -6.56
CA GLN A 465 1.92 15.50 -5.11
C GLN A 465 3.01 14.51 -4.68
N LEU A 466 3.06 13.30 -5.26
CA LEU A 466 4.11 12.31 -4.95
C LEU A 466 5.50 12.75 -5.41
N LEU A 467 5.58 13.37 -6.59
CA LEU A 467 6.84 13.95 -7.08
C LEU A 467 7.29 15.12 -6.21
N TRP A 468 6.36 15.96 -5.78
CA TRP A 468 6.65 17.05 -4.85
C TRP A 468 7.08 16.53 -3.47
N LEU A 469 6.51 15.43 -2.96
CA LEU A 469 7.00 14.80 -1.73
C LEU A 469 8.43 14.24 -1.87
N ARG A 470 8.87 13.92 -3.09
CA ARG A 470 10.25 13.47 -3.33
C ARG A 470 11.23 14.62 -3.17
N ASP A 471 11.01 15.76 -3.83
CA ASP A 471 12.02 16.82 -3.91
C ASP A 471 11.55 18.23 -3.54
N TRP A 472 10.31 18.43 -3.08
CA TRP A 472 9.71 19.71 -2.72
C TRP A 472 9.77 20.81 -3.80
N HIS A 473 9.90 20.45 -5.08
CA HIS A 473 9.93 21.40 -6.19
C HIS A 473 8.65 21.35 -7.03
N ALA A 474 8.13 22.53 -7.40
CA ALA A 474 6.93 22.65 -8.23
C ALA A 474 7.19 22.41 -9.72
N LYS A 475 8.45 22.59 -10.19
CA LYS A 475 8.83 22.46 -11.61
C LYS A 475 10.14 21.70 -11.78
N GLN A 476 10.25 21.00 -12.91
CA GLN A 476 11.45 20.32 -13.37
C GLN A 476 12.55 21.35 -13.69
N SER A 477 13.44 21.63 -12.74
CA SER A 477 14.70 22.31 -13.04
C SER A 477 15.83 21.28 -13.03
N ASP A 478 16.40 21.02 -14.21
CA ASP A 478 17.55 20.14 -14.48
C ASP A 478 18.88 20.64 -13.90
N GLN A 479 18.85 21.58 -12.94
CA GLN A 479 20.04 22.01 -12.24
C GLN A 479 20.35 20.97 -11.15
N THR A 480 21.18 20.01 -11.54
CA THR A 480 21.68 18.87 -10.76
C THR A 480 22.96 19.18 -9.98
N LEU A 481 23.42 20.43 -10.00
CA LEU A 481 24.66 20.83 -9.35
C LEU A 481 24.31 21.60 -8.07
N ASP A 482 24.52 20.95 -6.92
CA ASP A 482 24.33 21.43 -5.55
C ASP A 482 22.89 21.55 -5.03
N ARG A 483 22.13 20.44 -5.04
CA ARG A 483 20.90 20.34 -4.24
C ARG A 483 21.25 20.15 -2.76
N PRO A 484 20.64 20.91 -1.83
CA PRO A 484 20.87 20.72 -0.41
C PRO A 484 20.42 19.32 0.01
N PRO A 485 21.10 18.67 0.97
CA PRO A 485 20.58 17.45 1.60
C PRO A 485 19.22 17.73 2.23
N CYS A 486 18.38 16.70 2.35
CA CYS A 486 17.06 16.79 3.01
C CYS A 486 16.05 17.70 2.26
N HIS A 487 16.11 17.70 0.92
CA HIS A 487 15.23 18.51 0.07
C HIS A 487 13.89 17.83 -0.25
N GLY A 488 13.34 17.01 0.64
CA GLY A 488 12.11 16.24 0.37
C GLY A 488 11.90 15.10 1.36
N LEU A 489 10.72 14.49 1.38
CA LEU A 489 10.45 13.34 2.25
C LEU A 489 11.12 12.07 1.72
N PHE A 490 11.09 11.88 0.39
CA PHE A 490 11.65 10.72 -0.31
C PHE A 490 12.87 11.09 -1.18
N TRP A 491 13.62 12.13 -0.79
CA TRP A 491 14.66 12.75 -1.62
C TRP A 491 15.82 11.84 -2.02
N LYS A 492 16.08 10.77 -1.27
CA LYS A 492 17.12 9.78 -1.61
C LYS A 492 16.64 8.79 -2.67
N VAL A 493 15.33 8.68 -2.89
CA VAL A 493 14.76 7.78 -3.89
C VAL A 493 14.92 8.43 -5.28
N PRO A 494 15.52 7.72 -6.26
CA PRO A 494 15.63 8.20 -7.62
C PRO A 494 14.26 8.51 -8.21
N ARG A 495 14.19 9.56 -9.05
CA ARG A 495 12.94 9.99 -9.69
C ARG A 495 12.28 8.86 -10.47
N ASP A 496 13.08 8.13 -11.26
CA ASP A 496 12.61 7.03 -12.10
C ASP A 496 11.96 5.92 -11.26
N THR A 497 12.50 5.66 -10.06
CA THR A 497 11.90 4.70 -9.12
C THR A 497 10.55 5.18 -8.61
N VAL A 498 10.41 6.48 -8.29
CA VAL A 498 9.10 7.06 -7.88
C VAL A 498 8.10 6.98 -9.04
N GLU A 499 8.50 7.36 -10.25
CA GLU A 499 7.66 7.29 -11.44
C GLU A 499 7.25 5.84 -11.76
N THR A 500 8.14 4.86 -11.54
CA THR A 500 7.81 3.42 -11.70
C THR A 500 6.75 2.96 -10.71
N GLU A 501 6.84 3.37 -9.44
CA GLU A 501 5.81 3.05 -8.43
C GLU A 501 4.48 3.77 -8.73
N VAL A 502 4.51 5.00 -9.25
CA VAL A 502 3.31 5.71 -9.73
C VAL A 502 2.66 4.97 -10.91
N LEU A 503 3.46 4.55 -11.91
CA LEU A 503 2.97 3.73 -13.03
C LEU A 503 2.29 2.46 -12.50
N ARG A 504 2.92 1.73 -11.58
CA ARG A 504 2.33 0.54 -10.96
C ARG A 504 0.98 0.85 -10.30
N ALA A 505 0.86 1.96 -9.58
CA ALA A 505 -0.38 2.39 -8.95
C ALA A 505 -1.50 2.71 -9.96
N LEU A 506 -1.17 3.40 -11.06
CA LEU A 506 -2.11 3.68 -12.15
C LEU A 506 -2.65 2.38 -12.76
N LEU A 507 -1.78 1.39 -12.98
CA LEU A 507 -2.16 0.09 -13.52
C LEU A 507 -3.07 -0.69 -12.55
N GLU A 508 -2.82 -0.60 -11.24
CA GLU A 508 -3.65 -1.21 -10.21
C GLU A 508 -5.04 -0.55 -10.13
N ALA A 509 -5.07 0.78 -10.23
CA ALA A 509 -6.27 1.63 -10.25
C ALA A 509 -7.08 1.57 -11.56
N LYS A 510 -6.56 0.88 -12.59
CA LYS A 510 -7.14 0.73 -13.93
C LYS A 510 -7.16 2.00 -14.78
N GLU A 511 -6.27 2.94 -14.49
CA GLU A 511 -6.11 4.20 -15.24
C GLU A 511 -5.17 4.01 -16.45
N TYR A 512 -5.50 3.06 -17.33
CA TYR A 512 -4.61 2.63 -18.41
C TYR A 512 -4.36 3.72 -19.45
N GLN A 513 -5.39 4.48 -19.83
CA GLN A 513 -5.25 5.55 -20.82
C GLN A 513 -4.36 6.67 -20.30
N LEU A 514 -4.53 7.06 -19.03
CA LEU A 514 -3.68 8.05 -18.40
C LEU A 514 -2.23 7.59 -18.30
N ALA A 515 -2.01 6.32 -17.94
CA ALA A 515 -0.66 5.75 -17.90
C ALA A 515 0.01 5.75 -19.29
N VAL A 516 -0.74 5.41 -20.35
CA VAL A 516 -0.26 5.51 -21.74
C VAL A 516 0.08 6.96 -22.10
N ASP A 517 -0.80 7.92 -21.80
CA ASP A 517 -0.58 9.33 -22.10
C ASP A 517 0.69 9.88 -21.42
N ILE A 518 0.93 9.52 -20.14
CA ILE A 518 2.08 9.98 -19.36
C ILE A 518 3.38 9.30 -19.78
N TYR A 519 3.39 7.97 -19.93
CA TYR A 519 4.64 7.20 -20.05
C TYR A 519 5.01 6.79 -21.48
N THR A 520 4.11 6.91 -22.45
CA THR A 520 4.39 6.51 -23.84
C THR A 520 4.17 7.62 -24.87
N ARG A 521 3.25 8.56 -24.61
CA ARG A 521 2.92 9.66 -25.56
C ARG A 521 3.54 11.00 -25.19
N SER A 522 3.93 11.20 -23.94
CA SER A 522 4.56 12.45 -23.50
C SER A 522 5.99 12.54 -24.01
N ASP A 523 6.41 13.74 -24.43
CA ASP A 523 7.78 14.04 -24.84
C ASP A 523 8.28 15.26 -24.05
N PRO A 524 9.33 15.13 -23.21
CA PRO A 524 10.04 13.89 -22.87
C PRO A 524 9.22 12.96 -21.97
N ALA A 525 9.34 11.64 -22.19
CA ALA A 525 8.74 10.63 -21.33
C ALA A 525 9.47 10.57 -19.97
N PRO A 526 8.76 10.40 -18.83
CA PRO A 526 9.40 10.35 -17.52
C PRO A 526 10.26 9.12 -17.25
N LEU A 527 10.10 8.05 -18.04
CA LEU A 527 10.77 6.76 -17.90
C LEU A 527 11.26 6.28 -19.27
N ASP A 528 12.32 5.47 -19.29
CA ASP A 528 12.76 4.78 -20.51
C ASP A 528 11.73 3.74 -20.96
N ALA A 529 11.64 3.52 -22.28
CA ALA A 529 10.71 2.57 -22.87
C ALA A 529 10.88 1.16 -22.28
N ASN A 530 12.11 0.72 -21.98
CA ASN A 530 12.38 -0.57 -21.37
C ASN A 530 11.85 -0.68 -19.93
N GLN A 531 11.96 0.40 -19.15
CA GLN A 531 11.44 0.44 -17.76
C GLN A 531 9.92 0.37 -17.75
N VAL A 532 9.27 1.09 -18.68
CA VAL A 532 7.80 1.04 -18.85
C VAL A 532 7.37 -0.37 -19.25
N GLU A 533 8.04 -0.98 -20.24
CA GLU A 533 7.74 -2.34 -20.69
C GLU A 533 7.86 -3.35 -19.54
N GLN A 534 8.93 -3.28 -18.75
CA GLN A 534 9.15 -4.16 -17.60
C GLN A 534 8.08 -3.96 -16.51
N ALA A 535 7.74 -2.72 -16.15
CA ALA A 535 6.71 -2.45 -15.16
C ALA A 535 5.32 -2.95 -15.60
N VAL A 536 5.01 -2.82 -16.89
CA VAL A 536 3.78 -3.35 -17.50
C VAL A 536 3.78 -4.87 -17.49
N GLN A 537 4.90 -5.51 -17.83
CA GLN A 537 5.05 -6.97 -17.75
C GLN A 537 4.81 -7.49 -16.33
N ASP A 538 5.42 -6.87 -15.32
CA ASP A 538 5.26 -7.24 -13.92
C ASP A 538 3.80 -7.09 -13.46
N ALA A 539 3.13 -6.00 -13.86
CA ALA A 539 1.72 -5.78 -13.55
C ALA A 539 0.80 -6.82 -14.22
N ILE A 540 1.08 -7.20 -15.47
CA ILE A 540 0.33 -8.25 -16.17
C ILE A 540 0.50 -9.58 -15.45
N PHE A 541 1.72 -9.98 -15.10
CA PHE A 541 1.95 -11.24 -14.40
C PHE A 541 1.36 -11.23 -12.99
N ALA A 542 1.45 -10.13 -12.25
CA ALA A 542 0.79 -10.02 -10.95
C ALA A 542 -0.74 -10.19 -11.06
N ALA A 543 -1.37 -9.64 -12.10
CA ALA A 543 -2.81 -9.83 -12.33
C ALA A 543 -3.16 -11.24 -12.83
N TYR A 544 -2.29 -11.86 -13.63
CA TYR A 544 -2.44 -13.20 -14.18
C TYR A 544 -2.25 -14.28 -13.11
N ASP A 545 -1.18 -14.21 -12.34
CA ASP A 545 -0.80 -15.23 -11.35
C ASP A 545 -1.80 -15.26 -10.17
N ASN A 546 -2.39 -14.10 -9.81
CA ASN A 546 -3.42 -13.99 -8.77
C ASN A 546 -4.86 -14.24 -9.28
N ALA A 547 -5.06 -14.61 -10.54
CA ALA A 547 -6.40 -14.83 -11.08
C ALA A 547 -7.00 -16.17 -10.64
N SER A 548 -8.29 -16.18 -10.31
CA SER A 548 -9.02 -17.38 -9.87
C SER A 548 -9.52 -18.27 -11.02
N ASN A 549 -9.51 -17.75 -12.26
CA ASN A 549 -9.96 -18.46 -13.45
C ASN A 549 -9.26 -17.90 -14.69
N GLY A 550 -9.19 -18.71 -15.75
CA GLY A 550 -8.52 -18.35 -17.01
C GLY A 550 -9.31 -17.45 -17.97
N ASN A 551 -10.53 -17.01 -17.63
CA ASN A 551 -11.36 -16.27 -18.56
C ASN A 551 -10.92 -14.80 -18.67
N ARG A 552 -10.44 -14.39 -19.86
CA ARG A 552 -9.98 -13.02 -20.17
C ARG A 552 -11.03 -11.91 -19.99
N THR A 553 -12.29 -12.24 -19.73
CA THR A 553 -13.38 -11.26 -19.56
C THR A 553 -13.77 -11.03 -18.10
N ARG A 554 -13.17 -11.76 -17.13
CA ARG A 554 -13.52 -11.63 -15.71
C ARG A 554 -12.28 -11.62 -14.81
N GLY A 555 -12.39 -10.98 -13.64
CA GLY A 555 -11.40 -11.03 -12.57
C GLY A 555 -10.00 -10.53 -12.96
N GLY A 556 -8.96 -11.18 -12.41
CA GLY A 556 -7.55 -10.85 -12.66
C GLY A 556 -7.12 -11.05 -14.12
N MET A 557 -7.68 -12.05 -14.82
CA MET A 557 -7.40 -12.26 -16.24
C MET A 557 -7.91 -11.12 -17.12
N LYS A 558 -9.05 -10.53 -16.80
CA LYS A 558 -9.52 -9.32 -17.48
C LYS A 558 -8.55 -8.17 -17.30
N ARG A 559 -8.08 -7.93 -16.07
CA ARG A 559 -7.10 -6.88 -15.77
C ARG A 559 -5.80 -7.09 -16.56
N ALA A 560 -5.25 -8.32 -16.56
CA ALA A 560 -4.07 -8.68 -17.33
C ALA A 560 -4.24 -8.39 -18.84
N TYR A 561 -5.39 -8.76 -19.40
CA TYR A 561 -5.71 -8.54 -20.81
C TYR A 561 -5.93 -7.06 -21.16
N GLU A 562 -6.60 -6.29 -20.30
CA GLU A 562 -6.81 -4.84 -20.49
C GLU A 562 -5.49 -4.06 -20.45
N ILE A 563 -4.58 -4.39 -19.53
CA ILE A 563 -3.23 -3.80 -19.49
C ILE A 563 -2.49 -4.11 -20.80
N LEU A 564 -2.46 -5.38 -21.22
CA LEU A 564 -1.81 -5.77 -22.48
C LEU A 564 -2.39 -5.00 -23.67
N GLN A 565 -3.72 -4.91 -23.78
CA GLN A 565 -4.39 -4.22 -24.87
C GLN A 565 -4.05 -2.72 -24.93
N ALA A 566 -3.88 -2.06 -23.77
CA ALA A 566 -3.54 -0.65 -23.71
C ALA A 566 -2.10 -0.37 -24.15
N PHE A 567 -1.13 -1.21 -23.77
CA PHE A 567 0.29 -0.94 -24.01
C PHE A 567 0.86 -1.61 -25.27
N GLN A 568 0.35 -2.76 -25.70
CA GLN A 568 0.87 -3.48 -26.87
C GLN A 568 1.02 -2.63 -28.15
N PRO A 569 0.08 -1.72 -28.50
CA PRO A 569 0.22 -0.87 -29.69
C PRO A 569 1.45 0.05 -29.66
N HIS A 570 1.94 0.38 -28.45
CA HIS A 570 3.09 1.26 -28.23
C HIS A 570 4.43 0.50 -28.22
N PHE A 571 4.40 -0.83 -28.17
CA PHE A 571 5.58 -1.70 -28.13
C PHE A 571 5.52 -2.80 -29.23
N PRO A 572 5.48 -2.45 -30.52
CA PRO A 572 5.26 -3.42 -31.61
C PRO A 572 6.40 -4.42 -31.80
N THR A 573 7.62 -4.06 -31.38
CA THR A 573 8.83 -4.89 -31.47
C THR A 573 9.01 -5.81 -30.27
N SER A 574 8.26 -5.61 -29.17
CA SER A 574 8.38 -6.41 -27.96
C SER A 574 8.02 -7.88 -28.22
N VAL A 575 8.97 -8.78 -27.92
CA VAL A 575 8.76 -10.23 -28.00
C VAL A 575 8.00 -10.73 -26.77
N THR A 576 8.27 -10.16 -25.60
CA THR A 576 7.67 -10.53 -24.31
C THR A 576 6.17 -10.25 -24.30
N LEU A 577 5.70 -9.08 -24.79
CA LEU A 577 4.27 -8.78 -24.85
C LEU A 577 3.52 -9.70 -25.84
N LYS A 578 4.17 -10.11 -26.94
CA LYS A 578 3.61 -11.11 -27.87
C LYS A 578 3.51 -12.49 -27.22
N GLN A 579 4.51 -12.89 -26.44
CA GLN A 579 4.48 -14.13 -25.66
C GLN A 579 3.35 -14.10 -24.60
N ILE A 580 3.18 -12.98 -23.91
CA ILE A 580 2.10 -12.77 -22.93
C ILE A 580 0.73 -12.84 -23.62
N GLN A 581 0.59 -12.27 -24.82
CA GLN A 581 -0.64 -12.38 -25.61
C GLN A 581 -1.00 -13.84 -25.91
N ALA A 582 -0.01 -14.62 -26.38
CA ALA A 582 -0.19 -16.05 -26.63
C ALA A 582 -0.53 -16.82 -25.34
N LEU A 583 0.11 -16.49 -24.21
CA LEU A 583 -0.18 -17.08 -22.91
C LEU A 583 -1.63 -16.82 -22.48
N ILE A 584 -2.09 -15.57 -22.54
CA ILE A 584 -3.47 -15.20 -22.19
C ILE A 584 -4.47 -15.91 -23.13
N ALA A 585 -4.15 -16.02 -24.42
CA ALA A 585 -5.00 -16.73 -25.39
C ALA A 585 -5.11 -18.24 -25.08
N ALA A 586 -4.00 -18.91 -24.81
CA ALA A 586 -3.99 -20.32 -24.39
C ALA A 586 -4.79 -20.53 -23.09
N THR A 587 -4.58 -19.67 -22.11
CA THR A 587 -5.24 -19.73 -20.81
C THR A 587 -6.76 -19.53 -20.93
N HIS A 588 -7.17 -18.57 -21.77
CA HIS A 588 -8.58 -18.33 -22.05
C HIS A 588 -9.23 -19.52 -22.74
N ALA A 589 -8.58 -20.09 -23.75
CA ALA A 589 -9.08 -21.27 -24.45
C ALA A 589 -9.18 -22.50 -23.52
N LEU A 590 -8.17 -22.72 -22.66
CA LEU A 590 -8.20 -23.77 -21.64
C LEU A 590 -9.33 -23.60 -20.61
N SER A 591 -9.72 -22.36 -20.29
CA SER A 591 -10.80 -22.08 -19.32
C SER A 591 -12.18 -22.56 -19.75
N PHE A 592 -12.38 -22.91 -21.02
CA PHE A 592 -13.63 -23.50 -21.51
C PHE A 592 -13.73 -25.01 -21.28
N TYR A 593 -12.66 -25.63 -20.80
CA TYR A 593 -12.60 -27.05 -20.47
C TYR A 593 -12.59 -27.24 -18.95
N SER A 594 -13.18 -28.34 -18.49
CA SER A 594 -13.04 -28.76 -17.08
C SER A 594 -11.60 -29.20 -16.86
N LEU A 595 -10.90 -28.55 -15.94
CA LEU A 595 -9.53 -28.90 -15.60
C LEU A 595 -9.35 -28.79 -14.08
N THR A 596 -9.14 -29.94 -13.43
CA THR A 596 -8.82 -30.03 -12.00
C THR A 596 -7.50 -30.78 -11.84
N LEU A 597 -6.46 -30.07 -11.40
CA LEU A 597 -5.13 -30.65 -11.17
C LEU A 597 -5.02 -31.33 -9.79
N GLN A 598 -5.70 -30.77 -8.79
CA GLN A 598 -5.81 -31.28 -7.43
C GLN A 598 -7.29 -31.41 -7.05
N HIS A 599 -7.62 -32.38 -6.19
CA HIS A 599 -9.00 -32.62 -5.79
C HIS A 599 -9.59 -31.39 -5.07
N GLY A 600 -10.65 -30.82 -5.62
CA GLY A 600 -11.39 -29.70 -5.02
C GLY A 600 -10.83 -28.28 -5.29
N VAL A 601 -9.69 -28.14 -6.00
CA VAL A 601 -9.13 -26.81 -6.34
C VAL A 601 -9.35 -26.52 -7.84
N PRO A 602 -10.06 -25.43 -8.20
CA PRO A 602 -10.25 -25.05 -9.60
C PRO A 602 -8.93 -24.63 -10.23
N PHE A 603 -8.82 -24.82 -11.55
CA PHE A 603 -7.62 -24.44 -12.31
C PHE A 603 -7.30 -22.94 -12.21
N GLN A 604 -6.07 -22.64 -11.80
CA GLN A 604 -5.54 -21.28 -11.73
C GLN A 604 -4.53 -21.04 -12.87
N PRO A 605 -4.53 -19.86 -13.51
CA PRO A 605 -3.61 -19.54 -14.61
C PRO A 605 -2.12 -19.70 -14.27
N VAL A 606 -1.74 -19.42 -13.02
CA VAL A 606 -0.36 -19.60 -12.52
C VAL A 606 0.14 -21.04 -12.71
N SER A 607 -0.75 -22.03 -12.65
CA SER A 607 -0.40 -23.44 -12.84
C SER A 607 0.15 -23.74 -14.24
N ILE A 608 -0.15 -22.93 -15.26
CA ILE A 608 0.41 -23.09 -16.60
C ILE A 608 1.89 -22.71 -16.61
N ARG A 609 2.24 -21.57 -15.99
CA ARG A 609 3.61 -21.03 -16.00
C ARG A 609 4.58 -21.84 -15.14
N VAL A 610 4.08 -22.44 -14.06
CA VAL A 610 4.87 -23.24 -13.13
C VAL A 610 5.00 -24.70 -13.58
N ASN A 611 4.16 -25.16 -14.52
CA ASN A 611 4.22 -26.54 -15.00
C ASN A 611 5.47 -26.76 -15.89
N PRO A 612 6.33 -27.75 -15.57
CA PRO A 612 7.50 -28.07 -16.40
C PRO A 612 7.14 -28.53 -17.82
N ASP A 613 5.93 -29.04 -18.03
CA ASP A 613 5.43 -29.42 -19.35
C ASP A 613 3.95 -29.04 -19.53
N PRO A 614 3.65 -27.79 -19.94
CA PRO A 614 2.28 -27.29 -20.09
C PRO A 614 1.48 -28.02 -21.16
N LEU A 615 2.12 -28.67 -22.14
CA LEU A 615 1.43 -29.48 -23.15
C LEU A 615 0.75 -30.72 -22.53
N SER A 616 1.25 -31.24 -21.41
CA SER A 616 0.59 -32.32 -20.65
C SER A 616 -0.76 -31.91 -20.06
N LEU A 617 -1.05 -30.61 -19.94
CA LEU A 617 -2.37 -30.14 -19.50
C LEU A 617 -3.45 -30.51 -20.52
N ILE A 618 -3.12 -30.59 -21.80
CA ILE A 618 -4.05 -30.99 -22.86
C ILE A 618 -4.46 -32.45 -22.70
N GLU A 619 -3.55 -33.33 -22.26
CA GLU A 619 -3.87 -34.72 -21.92
C GLU A 619 -4.90 -34.79 -20.79
N LYS A 620 -4.69 -34.02 -19.71
CA LYS A 620 -5.66 -33.94 -18.61
C LYS A 620 -7.01 -33.36 -19.05
N VAL A 621 -7.01 -32.40 -19.97
CA VAL A 621 -8.24 -31.87 -20.56
C VAL A 621 -8.98 -32.98 -21.33
N LEU A 622 -8.28 -33.77 -22.12
CA LEU A 622 -8.85 -34.88 -22.87
C LEU A 622 -9.43 -35.97 -21.95
N ASP A 623 -8.77 -36.26 -20.82
CA ASP A 623 -9.24 -37.24 -19.83
C ASP A 623 -10.50 -36.76 -19.08
N GLN A 624 -10.54 -35.49 -18.71
CA GLN A 624 -11.62 -34.94 -17.87
C GLN A 624 -12.84 -34.46 -18.66
N ASN A 625 -12.72 -34.27 -19.98
CA ASN A 625 -13.78 -33.77 -20.83
C ASN A 625 -14.11 -34.80 -21.93
N PRO A 626 -15.16 -35.62 -21.76
CA PRO A 626 -15.51 -36.63 -22.76
C PRO A 626 -15.85 -35.97 -24.10
N LYS A 627 -15.37 -36.56 -25.20
CA LYS A 627 -15.53 -36.04 -26.57
C LYS A 627 -14.78 -34.74 -26.89
N SER A 628 -13.95 -34.21 -25.99
CA SER A 628 -13.15 -33.01 -26.30
C SER A 628 -12.17 -33.23 -27.46
N TYR A 629 -11.76 -34.48 -27.73
CA TYR A 629 -10.95 -34.85 -28.90
C TYR A 629 -11.58 -34.44 -30.24
N THR A 630 -12.91 -34.24 -30.34
CA THR A 630 -13.55 -33.79 -31.59
C THR A 630 -13.25 -32.33 -31.92
N LYS A 631 -12.76 -31.54 -30.96
CA LYS A 631 -12.40 -30.11 -31.11
C LYS A 631 -10.90 -29.94 -31.39
N LEU A 632 -10.37 -30.69 -32.34
CA LEU A 632 -8.94 -30.74 -32.63
C LEU A 632 -8.34 -29.36 -32.94
N ASP A 633 -9.02 -28.53 -33.75
CA ASP A 633 -8.48 -27.22 -34.13
C ASP A 633 -8.33 -26.29 -32.90
N ASP A 634 -9.25 -26.36 -31.94
CA ASP A 634 -9.15 -25.63 -30.66
C ASP A 634 -7.94 -26.14 -29.86
N LEU A 635 -7.76 -27.47 -29.73
CA LEU A 635 -6.64 -28.06 -28.99
C LEU A 635 -5.28 -27.74 -29.63
N LEU A 636 -5.20 -27.77 -30.96
CA LEU A 636 -4.00 -27.37 -31.71
C LEU A 636 -3.69 -25.89 -31.48
N SER A 637 -4.71 -25.03 -31.50
CA SER A 637 -4.54 -23.60 -31.20
C SER A 637 -4.02 -23.36 -29.78
N ILE A 638 -4.49 -24.12 -28.79
CA ILE A 638 -3.99 -24.07 -27.41
C ILE A 638 -2.52 -24.49 -27.37
N GLY A 639 -2.19 -25.63 -27.98
CA GLY A 639 -0.81 -26.13 -28.03
C GLY A 639 0.15 -25.14 -28.66
N ARG A 640 -0.24 -24.56 -29.81
CA ARG A 640 0.53 -23.52 -30.50
C ARG A 640 0.73 -22.29 -29.64
N ASN A 641 -0.32 -21.78 -29.00
CA ASN A 641 -0.24 -20.61 -28.12
C ASN A 641 0.64 -20.88 -26.88
N LEU A 642 0.65 -22.10 -26.32
CA LEU A 642 1.54 -22.47 -25.21
C LEU A 642 3.02 -22.45 -25.62
N VAL A 643 3.34 -22.88 -26.84
CA VAL A 643 4.71 -22.78 -27.39
C VAL A 643 5.06 -21.33 -27.74
N GLU A 644 4.14 -20.61 -28.36
CA GLU A 644 4.34 -19.20 -28.71
C GLU A 644 4.52 -18.32 -27.48
N ALA A 645 3.97 -18.70 -26.33
CA ALA A 645 4.20 -18.07 -25.02
C ALA A 645 5.62 -18.26 -24.46
N GLY A 646 6.47 -19.08 -25.10
CA GLY A 646 7.85 -19.32 -24.67
C GLY A 646 7.98 -20.24 -23.45
N LEU A 647 6.94 -21.03 -23.16
CA LEU A 647 6.95 -21.98 -22.05
C LEU A 647 7.77 -23.26 -22.40
N PRO A 648 8.34 -23.94 -21.39
CA PRO A 648 9.08 -25.17 -21.62
C PRO A 648 8.16 -26.25 -22.21
N THR A 649 8.51 -26.77 -23.38
CA THR A 649 7.91 -27.98 -23.94
C THR A 649 8.81 -29.13 -23.51
N GLY A 650 8.34 -30.10 -22.71
CA GLY A 650 9.16 -31.15 -22.07
C GLY A 650 10.01 -32.08 -22.97
N ALA A 651 10.24 -31.73 -24.24
CA ALA A 651 11.10 -32.39 -25.21
C ALA A 651 12.59 -31.97 -25.14
N SER A 652 13.02 -31.30 -24.06
CA SER A 652 14.40 -30.83 -23.85
C SER A 652 15.27 -31.76 -22.99
N GLU A 653 14.80 -32.96 -22.65
CA GLU A 653 15.60 -33.98 -21.96
C GLU A 653 16.17 -35.02 -22.94
N ASP A 654 17.11 -34.61 -23.79
CA ASP A 654 18.15 -35.53 -24.30
C ASP A 654 19.41 -35.31 -23.44
N GLN A 655 19.38 -35.81 -22.20
CA GLN A 655 20.59 -36.01 -21.42
C GLN A 655 21.35 -37.22 -22.00
N GLY A 656 22.25 -36.98 -22.97
CA GLY A 656 23.15 -38.05 -23.40
C GLY A 656 23.77 -37.97 -24.80
N SER A 657 24.27 -36.82 -25.26
CA SER A 657 25.35 -36.87 -26.26
C SER A 657 26.23 -35.62 -26.21
N HIS A 658 27.37 -35.74 -25.52
CA HIS A 658 28.52 -34.90 -25.82
C HIS A 658 29.03 -35.24 -27.24
N PHE A 659 29.37 -34.21 -28.00
CA PHE A 659 29.86 -34.17 -29.40
C PHE A 659 28.80 -33.99 -30.50
N GLY A 660 28.73 -32.74 -30.99
CA GLY A 660 28.07 -32.36 -32.24
C GLY A 660 27.09 -31.22 -32.05
N ALA A 661 27.49 -30.01 -32.40
CA ALA A 661 26.60 -28.85 -32.48
C ALA A 661 25.46 -29.13 -33.47
N SER A 662 24.29 -29.53 -32.97
CA SER A 662 23.04 -29.51 -33.72
C SER A 662 22.52 -28.06 -33.72
N PRO A 663 22.06 -27.52 -34.85
CA PRO A 663 21.54 -26.15 -34.90
C PRO A 663 20.35 -26.04 -33.96
N SER A 664 20.27 -24.93 -33.23
CA SER A 664 19.11 -24.54 -32.43
C SER A 664 17.82 -24.81 -33.22
N LYS A 665 16.96 -25.73 -32.75
CA LYS A 665 15.65 -26.01 -33.35
C LYS A 665 14.94 -24.68 -33.60
N SER A 666 14.52 -24.41 -34.84
CA SER A 666 13.85 -23.16 -35.14
C SER A 666 12.50 -23.11 -34.40
N ARG A 667 11.99 -21.91 -34.08
CA ARG A 667 10.71 -21.75 -33.36
C ARG A 667 9.55 -22.45 -34.08
N GLU A 668 9.60 -22.49 -35.40
CA GLU A 668 8.64 -23.19 -36.25
C GLU A 668 8.69 -24.72 -36.03
N ASP A 669 9.89 -25.31 -35.89
CA ASP A 669 10.05 -26.74 -35.63
C ASP A 669 9.45 -27.16 -34.28
N VAL A 670 9.57 -26.30 -33.26
CA VAL A 670 9.00 -26.54 -31.93
C VAL A 670 7.47 -26.49 -31.97
N VAL A 671 6.89 -25.54 -32.71
CA VAL A 671 5.43 -25.45 -32.91
C VAL A 671 4.90 -26.69 -33.62
N VAL A 672 5.54 -27.12 -34.71
CA VAL A 672 5.15 -28.33 -35.46
C VAL A 672 5.24 -29.58 -34.57
N THR A 673 6.29 -29.69 -33.75
CA THR A 673 6.46 -30.82 -32.82
C THR A 673 5.36 -30.83 -31.75
N ALA A 674 4.98 -29.67 -31.22
CA ALA A 674 3.89 -29.56 -30.26
C ALA A 674 2.52 -29.89 -30.87
N GLU A 675 2.24 -29.42 -32.10
CA GLU A 675 1.02 -29.76 -32.83
C GLU A 675 0.92 -31.28 -33.08
N ARG A 676 2.03 -31.93 -33.48
CA ARG A 676 2.09 -33.40 -33.61
C ARG A 676 1.80 -34.12 -32.30
N ARG A 677 2.31 -33.60 -31.18
CA ARG A 677 2.04 -34.14 -29.84
C ARG A 677 0.56 -34.01 -29.46
N VAL A 678 -0.04 -32.84 -29.65
CA VAL A 678 -1.47 -32.61 -29.38
C VAL A 678 -2.35 -33.51 -30.24
N MET A 679 -1.98 -33.70 -31.51
CA MET A 679 -2.69 -34.60 -32.41
C MET A 679 -2.62 -36.06 -31.95
N SER A 680 -1.44 -36.51 -31.52
CA SER A 680 -1.25 -37.86 -30.94
C SER A 680 -2.12 -38.07 -29.70
N LEU A 681 -2.21 -37.06 -28.82
CA LEU A 681 -3.08 -37.10 -27.63
C LEU A 681 -4.57 -37.18 -28.02
N ALA A 682 -5.00 -36.38 -29.00
CA ALA A 682 -6.38 -36.39 -29.48
C ALA A 682 -6.77 -37.74 -30.13
N ILE A 683 -5.87 -38.33 -30.93
CA ILE A 683 -6.05 -39.67 -31.50
C ILE A 683 -6.18 -40.70 -30.37
N SER A 684 -5.28 -40.67 -29.39
CA SER A 684 -5.29 -41.60 -28.27
C SER A 684 -6.58 -41.50 -27.44
N SER A 685 -7.09 -40.29 -27.22
CA SER A 685 -8.37 -40.03 -26.53
C SER A 685 -9.60 -40.48 -27.34
N ALA A 686 -9.57 -40.33 -28.67
CA ALA A 686 -10.62 -40.85 -29.54
C ALA A 686 -10.68 -42.39 -29.48
N LEU A 687 -9.52 -43.05 -29.52
CA LEU A 687 -9.41 -44.51 -29.40
C LEU A 687 -9.86 -45.02 -28.02
N SER A 688 -9.48 -44.34 -26.92
CA SER A 688 -9.94 -44.71 -25.57
C SER A 688 -11.44 -44.55 -25.39
N SER A 689 -12.06 -43.62 -26.12
CA SER A 689 -13.51 -43.41 -26.17
C SER A 689 -14.25 -44.30 -27.19
N ASN A 690 -13.55 -45.25 -27.81
CA ASN A 690 -14.04 -46.14 -28.86
C ASN A 690 -14.58 -45.45 -30.14
N ASP A 691 -14.08 -44.25 -30.46
CA ASP A 691 -14.39 -43.53 -31.70
C ASP A 691 -13.24 -43.65 -32.72
N PHE A 692 -13.15 -44.83 -33.32
CA PHE A 692 -12.16 -45.11 -34.35
C PHE A 692 -12.34 -44.25 -35.62
N GLY A 693 -13.57 -43.85 -35.95
CA GLY A 693 -13.86 -43.06 -37.15
C GLY A 693 -13.21 -41.69 -37.09
N THR A 694 -13.31 -41.00 -35.95
CA THR A 694 -12.66 -39.70 -35.75
C THR A 694 -11.13 -39.83 -35.77
N ALA A 695 -10.56 -40.84 -35.10
CA ALA A 695 -9.12 -41.10 -35.12
C ALA A 695 -8.59 -41.36 -36.56
N TYR A 696 -9.29 -42.20 -37.32
CA TYR A 696 -8.95 -42.50 -38.72
C TYR A 696 -9.01 -41.22 -39.59
N SER A 697 -10.03 -40.38 -39.39
CA SER A 697 -10.18 -39.12 -40.14
C SER A 697 -9.03 -38.13 -39.88
N TYR A 698 -8.61 -37.97 -38.63
CA TYR A 698 -7.50 -37.06 -38.27
C TYR A 698 -6.17 -37.52 -38.86
N ILE A 699 -5.89 -38.83 -38.81
CA ILE A 699 -4.68 -39.38 -39.40
C ILE A 699 -4.66 -39.11 -40.92
N LEU A 700 -5.74 -39.50 -41.63
CA LEU A 700 -5.79 -39.42 -43.08
C LEU A 700 -5.72 -37.97 -43.59
N THR A 701 -6.32 -37.02 -42.86
CA THR A 701 -6.39 -35.62 -43.29
C THR A 701 -5.19 -34.78 -42.88
N ARG A 702 -4.51 -35.11 -41.76
CA ARG A 702 -3.49 -34.22 -41.17
C ARG A 702 -2.08 -34.83 -41.06
N LEU A 703 -1.95 -36.15 -40.98
CA LEU A 703 -0.66 -36.85 -40.82
C LEU A 703 -0.16 -37.54 -42.08
N THR A 704 -1.00 -37.67 -43.12
CA THR A 704 -0.61 -38.30 -44.38
C THR A 704 0.38 -37.42 -45.14
N PRO A 705 1.54 -37.94 -45.58
CA PRO A 705 2.50 -37.17 -46.35
C PRO A 705 1.91 -36.66 -47.68
N PRO A 706 2.33 -35.48 -48.16
CA PRO A 706 1.87 -34.92 -49.43
C PRO A 706 2.24 -35.80 -50.64
N SER A 707 3.21 -36.71 -50.49
CA SER A 707 3.59 -37.69 -51.50
C SER A 707 2.53 -38.77 -51.74
N LEU A 708 1.62 -39.00 -50.78
CA LEU A 708 0.56 -40.02 -50.85
C LEU A 708 -0.83 -39.40 -51.11
N LEU A 709 -1.06 -38.16 -50.69
CA LEU A 709 -2.28 -37.39 -50.95
C LEU A 709 -1.93 -35.92 -51.21
N PRO A 710 -2.52 -35.23 -52.21
CA PRO A 710 -2.21 -33.83 -52.52
C PRO A 710 -2.57 -32.80 -51.43
N THR A 711 -3.15 -33.25 -50.31
CA THR A 711 -3.58 -32.40 -49.21
C THR A 711 -2.37 -31.94 -48.39
N ALA A 712 -1.92 -30.70 -48.60
CA ALA A 712 -0.80 -30.14 -47.87
C ALA A 712 -1.20 -29.81 -46.42
N SER A 713 -0.76 -30.63 -45.46
CA SER A 713 -0.84 -30.33 -44.02
C SER A 713 0.53 -29.86 -43.51
N PRO A 714 0.62 -28.73 -42.79
CA PRO A 714 1.89 -28.25 -42.22
C PRO A 714 2.51 -29.23 -41.22
N LEU A 715 1.71 -30.13 -40.62
CA LEU A 715 2.22 -31.18 -39.73
C LEU A 715 3.02 -32.27 -40.45
N ALA A 716 2.82 -32.46 -41.76
CA ALA A 716 3.51 -33.45 -42.57
C ALA A 716 4.83 -32.94 -43.17
N ASN A 717 5.39 -31.86 -42.62
CA ASN A 717 6.64 -31.26 -43.08
C ASN A 717 7.82 -32.25 -42.92
N PRO A 718 8.46 -32.70 -44.01
CA PRO A 718 9.50 -33.73 -43.97
C PRO A 718 10.83 -33.23 -43.36
N ASN A 719 10.98 -31.91 -43.20
CA ASN A 719 12.21 -31.32 -42.67
C ASN A 719 12.35 -31.43 -41.13
N VAL A 720 11.26 -31.74 -40.42
CA VAL A 720 11.24 -31.83 -38.96
C VAL A 720 11.19 -33.30 -38.54
N LYS A 721 12.20 -33.77 -37.77
CA LYS A 721 12.28 -35.15 -37.26
C LYS A 721 10.98 -35.55 -36.56
N ASP A 722 10.28 -36.55 -37.09
CA ASP A 722 8.96 -36.99 -36.63
C ASP A 722 9.00 -38.37 -35.96
N ASP A 723 9.09 -38.41 -34.64
CA ASP A 723 9.03 -39.66 -33.85
C ASP A 723 7.66 -39.85 -33.15
N ILE A 724 6.71 -38.95 -33.39
CA ILE A 724 5.41 -38.91 -32.68
C ILE A 724 4.30 -39.44 -33.58
N SER A 725 4.24 -38.99 -34.84
CA SER A 725 3.12 -39.29 -35.72
C SER A 725 3.02 -40.78 -36.06
N TRP A 726 4.15 -41.45 -36.37
CA TRP A 726 4.14 -42.87 -36.71
C TRP A 726 3.63 -43.75 -35.56
N ARG A 727 3.95 -43.39 -34.30
CA ARG A 727 3.47 -44.10 -33.10
C ARG A 727 1.97 -43.96 -32.92
N ALA A 728 1.44 -42.74 -33.13
CA ALA A 728 0.00 -42.50 -33.07
C ALA A 728 -0.77 -43.31 -34.13
N VAL A 729 -0.25 -43.35 -35.35
CA VAL A 729 -0.83 -44.14 -36.46
C VAL A 729 -0.75 -45.64 -36.18
N TYR A 730 0.40 -46.13 -35.71
CA TYR A 730 0.56 -47.54 -35.34
C TYR A 730 -0.43 -47.95 -34.24
N ASN A 731 -0.59 -47.11 -33.21
CA ASN A 731 -1.53 -47.33 -32.12
C ASN A 731 -2.99 -47.37 -32.60
N ALA A 732 -3.36 -46.53 -33.57
CA ALA A 732 -4.68 -46.58 -34.21
C ALA A 732 -4.86 -47.85 -35.07
N GLY A 733 -3.84 -48.30 -35.80
CA GLY A 733 -3.90 -49.51 -36.62
C GLY A 733 -4.07 -50.80 -35.80
N ARG A 734 -3.43 -50.88 -34.63
CA ARG A 734 -3.55 -52.02 -33.69
C ARG A 734 -4.80 -51.97 -32.81
N TYR A 735 -5.55 -50.87 -32.83
CA TYR A 735 -6.71 -50.69 -31.97
C TYR A 735 -7.80 -51.72 -32.27
N ARG A 736 -8.35 -52.32 -31.22
CA ARG A 736 -9.50 -53.22 -31.28
C ARG A 736 -10.60 -52.67 -30.38
N ALA A 737 -11.77 -52.44 -30.96
CA ALA A 737 -12.93 -52.03 -30.19
C ALA A 737 -13.34 -53.15 -29.21
N PRO A 738 -13.75 -52.83 -27.98
CA PRO A 738 -14.33 -53.81 -27.07
C PRO A 738 -15.61 -54.39 -27.67
N VAL A 739 -15.88 -55.67 -27.38
CA VAL A 739 -17.04 -56.41 -27.89
C VAL A 739 -18.32 -55.64 -27.51
N SER A 740 -18.95 -55.03 -28.50
CA SER A 740 -20.18 -54.25 -28.34
C SER A 740 -21.39 -55.14 -28.68
N THR A 741 -22.47 -55.02 -27.91
CA THR A 741 -23.75 -55.70 -28.18
C THR A 741 -24.75 -54.65 -28.70
N PRO A 742 -25.41 -54.84 -29.88
CA PRO A 742 -25.34 -55.97 -30.81
C PRO A 742 -24.02 -56.06 -31.59
N GLU A 743 -23.66 -57.27 -32.04
CA GLU A 743 -22.47 -57.48 -32.86
C GLU A 743 -22.53 -56.65 -34.15
N PRO A 744 -21.42 -55.99 -34.54
CA PRO A 744 -21.36 -55.21 -35.77
C PRO A 744 -21.58 -56.11 -36.99
N SER A 745 -22.26 -55.59 -38.02
CA SER A 745 -22.46 -56.33 -39.26
C SER A 745 -21.13 -56.76 -39.89
N LEU A 746 -21.14 -57.90 -40.59
CA LEU A 746 -19.94 -58.42 -41.26
C LEU A 746 -19.28 -57.37 -42.16
N GLN A 747 -20.09 -56.61 -42.91
CA GLN A 747 -19.62 -55.50 -43.74
C GLN A 747 -18.90 -54.42 -42.91
N ALA A 748 -19.44 -54.05 -41.75
CA ALA A 748 -18.81 -53.07 -40.86
C ALA A 748 -17.46 -53.58 -40.35
N GLN A 749 -17.38 -54.85 -39.96
CA GLN A 749 -16.12 -55.49 -39.53
C GLN A 749 -15.07 -55.48 -40.65
N ILE A 750 -15.45 -55.83 -41.88
CA ILE A 750 -14.57 -55.78 -43.05
C ILE A 750 -14.07 -54.36 -43.32
N THR A 751 -14.96 -53.36 -43.27
CA THR A 751 -14.57 -51.95 -43.49
C THR A 751 -13.62 -51.42 -42.42
N GLN A 752 -13.89 -51.71 -41.14
CA GLN A 752 -13.03 -51.30 -40.02
C GLN A 752 -11.66 -51.97 -40.11
N LEU A 753 -11.60 -53.24 -40.47
CA LEU A 753 -10.36 -53.99 -40.59
C LEU A 753 -9.54 -53.53 -41.80
N SER A 754 -10.21 -53.15 -42.91
CA SER A 754 -9.57 -52.49 -44.05
C SER A 754 -8.94 -51.15 -43.64
N GLN A 755 -9.67 -50.31 -42.90
CA GLN A 755 -9.15 -49.03 -42.41
C GLN A 755 -7.94 -49.21 -41.49
N ARG A 756 -7.96 -50.23 -40.61
CA ARG A 756 -6.80 -50.57 -39.76
C ARG A 756 -5.58 -51.00 -40.58
N MET A 757 -5.77 -51.81 -41.62
CA MET A 757 -4.68 -52.19 -42.53
C MET A 757 -4.10 -51.00 -43.28
N GLU A 758 -4.94 -50.05 -43.71
CA GLU A 758 -4.51 -48.78 -44.32
C GLU A 758 -3.65 -47.97 -43.34
N LEU A 759 -4.08 -47.82 -42.08
CA LEU A 759 -3.29 -47.12 -41.06
C LEU A 759 -1.94 -47.81 -40.80
N LEU A 760 -1.91 -49.14 -40.69
CA LEU A 760 -0.66 -49.88 -40.51
C LEU A 760 0.29 -49.72 -41.72
N SER A 761 -0.25 -49.67 -42.94
CA SER A 761 0.54 -49.38 -44.14
C SER A 761 1.12 -47.96 -44.13
N LEU A 762 0.36 -46.98 -43.61
CA LEU A 762 0.83 -45.60 -43.43
C LEU A 762 1.85 -45.48 -42.29
N ALA A 763 1.75 -46.30 -41.24
CA ALA A 763 2.79 -46.37 -40.20
C ALA A 763 4.13 -46.84 -40.80
N LEU A 764 4.13 -47.82 -41.71
CA LEU A 764 5.36 -48.28 -42.38
C LEU A 764 6.05 -47.20 -43.21
N THR A 765 5.30 -46.22 -43.74
CA THR A 765 5.86 -45.12 -44.53
C THR A 765 6.36 -43.96 -43.67
N LEU A 766 5.77 -43.76 -42.49
CA LEU A 766 6.15 -42.67 -41.57
C LEU A 766 7.32 -43.00 -40.64
N VAL A 767 7.61 -44.28 -40.44
CA VAL A 767 8.67 -44.74 -39.53
C VAL A 767 10.05 -44.22 -39.99
N PRO A 768 10.78 -43.47 -39.15
CA PRO A 768 12.04 -42.85 -39.56
C PRO A 768 13.27 -43.76 -39.41
N TYR A 769 13.16 -44.90 -38.74
CA TYR A 769 14.26 -45.86 -38.48
C TYR A 769 13.75 -47.31 -38.50
N PRO A 770 14.61 -48.32 -38.78
CA PRO A 770 14.14 -49.67 -39.09
C PRO A 770 13.62 -50.49 -37.89
N ASP A 771 13.98 -50.15 -36.65
CA ASP A 771 13.71 -50.97 -35.46
C ASP A 771 12.22 -51.36 -35.22
N PRO A 772 11.21 -50.49 -35.39
CA PRO A 772 9.80 -50.84 -35.17
C PRO A 772 9.13 -51.57 -36.35
N LEU A 773 9.80 -51.69 -37.51
CA LEU A 773 9.21 -52.30 -38.71
C LEU A 773 8.73 -53.75 -38.51
N PRO A 774 9.46 -54.65 -37.79
CA PRO A 774 8.99 -56.01 -37.55
C PRO A 774 7.68 -56.06 -36.76
N GLU A 775 7.50 -55.16 -35.79
CA GLU A 775 6.28 -55.10 -34.97
C GLU A 775 5.07 -54.65 -35.81
N ILE A 776 5.26 -53.62 -36.64
CA ILE A 776 4.20 -53.08 -37.52
C ILE A 776 3.81 -54.11 -38.58
N LEU A 777 4.79 -54.77 -39.22
CA LEU A 777 4.53 -55.83 -40.20
C LEU A 777 3.83 -57.04 -39.55
N GLY A 778 4.21 -57.40 -38.33
CA GLY A 778 3.55 -58.44 -37.55
C GLY A 778 2.09 -58.10 -37.22
N ALA A 779 1.78 -56.84 -36.93
CA ALA A 779 0.40 -56.38 -36.74
C ALA A 779 -0.39 -56.37 -38.05
N TRP A 780 0.25 -55.99 -39.16
CA TRP A 780 -0.38 -55.97 -40.49
C TRP A 780 -0.72 -57.37 -40.97
N ARG A 781 0.18 -58.35 -40.84
CA ARG A 781 -0.08 -59.75 -41.21
C ARG A 781 -1.26 -60.36 -40.45
N ARG A 782 -1.36 -60.07 -39.15
CA ARG A 782 -2.51 -60.51 -38.33
C ARG A 782 -3.82 -59.92 -38.84
N CYS A 783 -3.82 -58.65 -39.26
CA CYS A 783 -5.01 -58.06 -39.89
C CYS A 783 -5.29 -58.69 -41.26
N ASP A 784 -4.28 -59.01 -42.06
CA ASP A 784 -4.47 -59.68 -43.35
C ASP A 784 -5.09 -61.08 -43.19
N GLU A 785 -4.62 -61.86 -42.22
CA GLU A 785 -5.20 -63.15 -41.84
C GLU A 785 -6.67 -63.03 -41.37
N GLU A 786 -6.96 -62.06 -40.48
CA GLU A 786 -8.34 -61.77 -40.03
C GLU A 786 -9.25 -61.34 -41.19
N MET A 787 -8.75 -60.55 -42.15
CA MET A 787 -9.48 -60.13 -43.34
C MET A 787 -9.87 -61.33 -44.21
N ASN A 788 -8.95 -62.29 -44.39
CA ASN A 788 -9.20 -63.49 -45.17
C ASN A 788 -10.28 -64.37 -44.53
N VAL A 789 -10.30 -64.46 -43.19
CA VAL A 789 -11.36 -65.17 -42.45
C VAL A 789 -12.72 -64.47 -42.63
N LEU A 790 -12.80 -63.15 -42.44
CA LEU A 790 -14.07 -62.42 -42.57
C LEU A 790 -14.63 -62.45 -44.00
N ARG A 791 -13.77 -62.40 -45.03
CA ARG A 791 -14.22 -62.55 -46.42
C ARG A 791 -14.62 -63.99 -46.78
N ALA A 792 -13.96 -64.99 -46.20
CA ALA A 792 -14.42 -66.38 -46.34
C ALA A 792 -15.81 -66.54 -45.72
N GLN A 793 -16.06 -65.90 -44.57
CA GLN A 793 -17.38 -65.85 -43.95
C GLN A 793 -18.39 -65.05 -44.80
N GLU A 794 -18.01 -63.92 -45.40
CA GLU A 794 -18.83 -63.15 -46.35
C GLU A 794 -19.26 -64.02 -47.54
N SER A 795 -18.31 -64.72 -48.15
CA SER A 795 -18.60 -65.63 -49.26
C SER A 795 -19.49 -66.81 -48.84
N ALA A 796 -19.35 -67.31 -47.61
CA ALA A 796 -20.21 -68.37 -47.09
C ALA A 796 -21.63 -67.85 -46.80
N GLU A 797 -21.79 -66.63 -46.26
CA GLU A 797 -23.09 -65.99 -46.05
C GLU A 797 -23.77 -65.66 -47.39
N GLU A 798 -23.03 -65.19 -48.39
CA GLU A 798 -23.51 -65.02 -49.77
C GLU A 798 -23.95 -66.35 -50.37
N GLU A 799 -23.18 -67.43 -50.20
CA GLU A 799 -23.55 -68.77 -50.67
C GLU A 799 -24.80 -69.32 -49.96
N ILE A 800 -24.95 -69.08 -48.66
CA ILE A 800 -26.14 -69.45 -47.88
C ILE A 800 -27.35 -68.61 -48.29
N TRP A 801 -27.16 -67.33 -48.59
CA TRP A 801 -28.21 -66.44 -49.07
C TRP A 801 -28.65 -66.79 -50.50
N ASP A 802 -27.70 -67.08 -51.39
CA ASP A 802 -27.93 -67.63 -52.73
C ASP A 802 -28.73 -68.95 -52.62
N ALA A 803 -28.33 -69.86 -51.73
CA ALA A 803 -29.03 -71.14 -51.52
C ALA A 803 -30.45 -70.97 -50.92
N LYS A 804 -30.65 -69.99 -50.03
CA LYS A 804 -31.98 -69.64 -49.51
C LYS A 804 -32.86 -68.96 -50.56
N GLY A 805 -32.29 -68.12 -51.42
CA GLY A 805 -32.96 -67.50 -52.57
C GLY A 805 -33.39 -68.55 -53.61
N ASP A 806 -32.52 -69.52 -53.89
CA ASP A 806 -32.82 -70.68 -54.74
C ASP A 806 -33.97 -71.52 -54.13
N SER A 807 -34.01 -71.71 -52.81
CA SER A 807 -35.08 -72.43 -52.10
C SER A 807 -36.40 -71.64 -51.99
N LEU A 808 -36.35 -70.29 -52.03
CA LEU A 808 -37.51 -69.40 -51.97
C LEU A 808 -38.10 -69.05 -53.35
N SER A 809 -37.61 -69.68 -54.43
CA SER A 809 -38.27 -69.68 -55.74
C SER A 809 -39.70 -70.25 -55.72
N THR A 810 -40.16 -70.76 -54.57
CA THR A 810 -41.56 -71.11 -54.27
C THR A 810 -42.20 -70.10 -53.33
N LEU A 811 -42.22 -68.82 -53.69
CA LEU A 811 -43.14 -67.86 -53.07
C LEU A 811 -44.58 -68.18 -53.52
N PRO A 812 -45.54 -68.39 -52.59
CA PRO A 812 -46.94 -68.59 -52.97
C PRO A 812 -47.51 -67.29 -53.54
N GLY A 813 -47.69 -67.23 -54.87
CA GLY A 813 -48.46 -66.16 -55.54
C GLY A 813 -47.76 -65.38 -56.67
N GLY A 814 -46.53 -65.70 -57.07
CA GLY A 814 -45.91 -65.13 -58.27
C GLY A 814 -46.10 -66.01 -59.51
N PHE A 815 -46.49 -65.43 -60.65
CA PHE A 815 -46.54 -66.14 -61.93
C PHE A 815 -45.16 -66.76 -62.26
N GLY A 816 -45.09 -68.09 -62.33
CA GLY A 816 -43.85 -68.82 -62.62
C GLY A 816 -43.41 -68.65 -64.08
N PRO A 817 -42.10 -68.74 -64.38
CA PRO A 817 -41.58 -68.67 -65.75
C PRO A 817 -42.04 -69.88 -66.57
N THR A 818 -42.09 -69.73 -67.89
CA THR A 818 -42.40 -70.84 -68.82
C THR A 818 -41.21 -71.82 -68.91
N ASP A 819 -41.46 -73.11 -69.16
CA ASP A 819 -40.46 -74.20 -69.15
C ASP A 819 -39.16 -73.90 -69.93
N THR A 820 -39.23 -73.08 -70.99
CA THR A 820 -38.05 -72.70 -71.79
C THR A 820 -37.12 -71.69 -71.11
N GLU A 821 -37.62 -70.85 -70.22
CA GLU A 821 -36.80 -69.90 -69.46
C GLU A 821 -36.16 -70.56 -68.24
N GLN A 822 -36.84 -71.55 -67.66
CA GLN A 822 -36.32 -72.35 -66.54
C GLN A 822 -35.09 -73.16 -66.96
N ASP A 823 -35.11 -73.79 -68.14
CA ASP A 823 -33.95 -74.53 -68.69
C ASP A 823 -32.77 -73.61 -69.00
N ALA A 824 -33.00 -72.39 -69.50
CA ALA A 824 -31.94 -71.43 -69.76
C ALA A 824 -31.33 -70.88 -68.45
N PHE A 825 -32.14 -70.74 -67.40
CA PHE A 825 -31.71 -70.35 -66.06
C PHE A 825 -30.92 -71.48 -65.38
N ASP A 826 -31.40 -72.72 -65.43
CA ASP A 826 -30.73 -73.92 -64.91
C ASP A 826 -29.41 -74.19 -65.65
N THR A 827 -29.36 -73.97 -66.97
CA THR A 827 -28.12 -74.12 -67.75
C THR A 827 -27.08 -73.07 -67.36
N LYS A 828 -27.49 -71.80 -67.15
CA LYS A 828 -26.61 -70.74 -66.63
C LYS A 828 -26.17 -71.02 -65.18
N GLN A 829 -27.06 -71.57 -64.35
CA GLN A 829 -26.77 -71.93 -62.97
C GLN A 829 -25.81 -73.12 -62.89
N GLN A 830 -25.95 -74.13 -63.77
CA GLN A 830 -24.99 -75.23 -63.90
C GLN A 830 -23.63 -74.76 -64.45
N HIS A 831 -23.61 -73.79 -65.38
CA HIS A 831 -22.36 -73.20 -65.85
C HIS A 831 -21.66 -72.38 -64.75
N ALA A 832 -22.41 -71.61 -63.97
CA ALA A 832 -21.89 -70.88 -62.80
C ALA A 832 -21.41 -71.83 -61.69
N ARG A 833 -22.11 -72.94 -61.43
CA ARG A 833 -21.70 -74.01 -60.50
C ARG A 833 -20.44 -74.74 -60.99
N ARG A 834 -20.28 -74.99 -62.29
CA ARG A 834 -19.05 -75.55 -62.86
C ARG A 834 -17.86 -74.60 -62.74
N VAL A 835 -18.06 -73.30 -62.97
CA VAL A 835 -17.01 -72.27 -62.77
C VAL A 835 -16.67 -72.08 -61.29
N ARG A 836 -17.65 -72.12 -60.37
CA ARG A 836 -17.45 -72.11 -58.91
C ARG A 836 -16.72 -73.37 -58.40
N ALA A 837 -17.06 -74.56 -58.91
CA ALA A 837 -16.38 -75.81 -58.57
C ALA A 837 -14.93 -75.89 -59.09
N GLN A 838 -14.63 -75.23 -60.21
CA GLN A 838 -13.26 -75.10 -60.73
C GLN A 838 -12.40 -74.17 -59.88
N ARG A 839 -13.01 -73.16 -59.23
CA ARG A 839 -12.33 -72.21 -58.32
C ARG A 839 -12.09 -72.80 -56.92
N ASN A 840 -12.98 -73.65 -56.42
CA ASN A 840 -12.77 -74.37 -55.15
C ASN A 840 -11.72 -75.49 -55.24
N ARG A 841 -11.38 -75.97 -56.45
CA ARG A 841 -10.25 -76.90 -56.65
C ARG A 841 -8.87 -76.24 -56.65
N SER A 842 -8.78 -74.91 -56.84
CA SER A 842 -7.50 -74.19 -56.74
C SER A 842 -7.17 -73.66 -55.34
N HIS A 843 -8.03 -73.90 -54.34
CA HIS A 843 -7.85 -73.45 -52.96
C HIS A 843 -7.18 -74.48 -52.03
N LEU A 844 -6.82 -75.67 -52.52
CA LEU A 844 -6.17 -76.73 -51.74
C LEU A 844 -4.64 -76.79 -51.87
N GLU A 845 -4.00 -75.90 -52.64
CA GLU A 845 -2.54 -75.74 -52.70
C GLU A 845 -2.16 -74.27 -52.49
N ASP A 846 -2.31 -73.77 -51.26
CA ASP A 846 -1.64 -72.52 -50.83
C ASP A 846 -0.29 -72.90 -50.19
N ALA A 847 0.68 -73.23 -51.04
CA ALA A 847 2.08 -73.01 -50.72
C ALA A 847 2.40 -71.55 -51.10
N PRO A 848 3.27 -70.83 -50.35
CA PRO A 848 3.51 -69.42 -50.59
C PRO A 848 4.02 -69.21 -52.02
N MET A 849 3.22 -68.55 -52.84
CA MET A 849 3.60 -68.17 -54.20
C MET A 849 4.93 -67.43 -54.18
N GLY A 850 5.90 -67.88 -54.98
CA GLY A 850 7.19 -67.24 -55.11
C GLY A 850 7.06 -65.82 -55.65
N LEU A 851 7.89 -64.91 -55.12
CA LEU A 851 7.95 -63.47 -55.43
C LEU A 851 7.94 -63.14 -56.95
N PHE A 852 8.44 -64.05 -57.78
CA PHE A 852 8.56 -63.87 -59.23
C PHE A 852 7.27 -64.17 -60.02
N GLU A 853 6.35 -65.00 -59.52
CA GLU A 853 5.06 -65.24 -60.18
C GLU A 853 4.06 -64.12 -59.89
N VAL A 854 4.11 -63.56 -58.68
CA VAL A 854 3.37 -62.34 -58.32
C VAL A 854 3.82 -61.14 -59.17
N ALA A 855 5.13 -61.03 -59.44
CA ALA A 855 5.67 -60.01 -60.35
C ALA A 855 5.21 -60.21 -61.81
N ARG A 856 5.04 -61.45 -62.27
CA ARG A 856 4.55 -61.76 -63.62
C ARG A 856 3.05 -61.44 -63.78
N GLY A 857 2.25 -61.70 -62.76
CA GLY A 857 0.84 -61.31 -62.71
C GLY A 857 0.63 -59.79 -62.64
N ALA A 858 1.46 -59.10 -61.86
CA ALA A 858 1.46 -57.64 -61.76
C ALA A 858 1.92 -56.96 -63.07
N ALA A 859 2.91 -57.53 -63.78
CA ALA A 859 3.39 -57.00 -65.06
C ALA A 859 2.34 -57.09 -66.19
N LEU A 860 1.48 -58.11 -66.18
CA LEU A 860 0.38 -58.24 -67.15
C LEU A 860 -0.79 -57.29 -66.85
N ALA A 861 -1.02 -56.94 -65.57
CA ALA A 861 -2.01 -55.95 -65.17
C ALA A 861 -1.57 -54.50 -65.50
N LEU A 862 -0.26 -54.23 -65.46
CA LEU A 862 0.33 -52.95 -65.87
C LEU A 862 0.23 -52.67 -67.38
N GLN A 863 0.18 -53.70 -68.23
CA GLN A 863 -0.01 -53.52 -69.69
C GLN A 863 -1.42 -53.06 -70.09
N LYS A 864 -2.43 -53.21 -69.22
CA LYS A 864 -3.82 -52.84 -69.55
C LYS A 864 -4.26 -51.46 -69.05
N ASN A 865 -3.47 -50.78 -68.22
CA ASN A 865 -3.79 -49.45 -67.67
C ASN A 865 -2.77 -48.35 -68.03
N ALA A 866 -1.92 -48.57 -69.04
CA ALA A 866 -0.99 -47.56 -69.53
C ALA A 866 -1.67 -46.64 -70.57
N PHE A 867 -2.02 -45.42 -70.10
CA PHE A 867 -2.47 -44.22 -70.84
C PHE A 867 -3.94 -44.14 -71.28
N PRO A 868 -4.65 -43.12 -70.76
CA PRO A 868 -5.30 -42.18 -71.67
C PRO A 868 -5.15 -40.74 -71.18
N LEU A 869 -4.06 -40.05 -71.54
CA LEU A 869 -3.98 -38.58 -71.46
C LEU A 869 -3.15 -38.03 -72.63
N ARG A 870 -3.77 -38.01 -73.82
CA ARG A 870 -3.49 -37.04 -74.89
C ARG A 870 -4.82 -36.58 -75.47
N SER A 871 -5.38 -35.51 -74.91
CA SER A 871 -6.33 -34.62 -75.57
C SER A 871 -6.67 -33.48 -74.59
N ALA A 872 -6.09 -32.30 -74.79
CA ALA A 872 -6.69 -30.99 -74.52
C ALA A 872 -5.60 -29.90 -74.53
N ALA A 873 -5.19 -29.50 -75.73
CA ALA A 873 -4.70 -28.14 -75.98
C ALA A 873 -5.43 -27.65 -77.23
N SER A 874 -6.56 -26.96 -77.03
CA SER A 874 -7.12 -25.91 -77.89
C SER A 874 -8.57 -25.66 -77.48
N ALA A 875 -8.85 -24.49 -76.91
CA ALA A 875 -9.94 -23.61 -77.33
C ALA A 875 -10.07 -22.46 -76.32
N ALA A 876 -9.57 -21.29 -76.74
CA ALA A 876 -9.99 -20.02 -76.19
C ALA A 876 -11.37 -19.66 -76.78
N ALA A 877 -12.32 -19.25 -75.94
CA ALA A 877 -13.18 -18.07 -76.11
C ALA A 877 -14.36 -18.11 -75.10
N SER A 878 -14.54 -16.96 -74.46
CA SER A 878 -15.62 -16.45 -73.60
C SER A 878 -17.04 -16.49 -74.23
N PRO A 879 -18.08 -15.91 -73.59
CA PRO A 879 -18.63 -16.13 -72.24
C PRO A 879 -20.17 -16.34 -72.26
N ASP A 880 -20.71 -16.53 -71.06
CA ASP A 880 -22.00 -16.01 -70.56
C ASP A 880 -23.31 -16.85 -70.53
N GLU A 881 -23.99 -16.61 -69.41
CA GLU A 881 -25.40 -16.76 -69.04
C GLU A 881 -26.11 -18.13 -68.83
N MET A 882 -26.35 -18.39 -67.53
CA MET A 882 -27.68 -18.33 -66.86
C MET A 882 -28.71 -19.47 -67.05
N THR A 883 -28.75 -20.31 -66.02
CA THR A 883 -29.93 -20.86 -65.31
C THR A 883 -30.74 -22.05 -65.82
N PRO A 884 -31.37 -22.82 -64.88
CA PRO A 884 -31.76 -24.22 -65.07
C PRO A 884 -33.28 -24.46 -64.97
N SER A 885 -33.76 -25.58 -65.51
CA SER A 885 -35.02 -26.22 -65.07
C SER A 885 -35.05 -27.68 -65.56
N ARG A 886 -34.90 -28.69 -64.70
CA ARG A 886 -35.95 -29.43 -63.96
C ARG A 886 -37.07 -30.03 -64.82
N ARG A 887 -37.09 -31.38 -64.82
CA ARG A 887 -38.23 -32.35 -64.92
C ARG A 887 -39.03 -32.28 -66.23
N ALA A 888 -39.52 -33.35 -66.83
CA ALA A 888 -39.54 -34.81 -66.69
C ALA A 888 -40.01 -35.29 -68.09
N ARG A 889 -39.76 -36.51 -68.55
CA ARG A 889 -40.66 -37.66 -68.34
C ARG A 889 -40.51 -38.61 -69.54
N GLU A 890 -40.64 -39.91 -69.27
CA GLU A 890 -40.88 -41.03 -70.21
C GLU A 890 -39.73 -41.35 -71.18
N GLY A 891 -39.17 -42.56 -71.27
CA GLY A 891 -39.74 -43.88 -70.97
C GLY A 891 -39.94 -44.62 -72.28
N HIS A 892 -38.92 -45.37 -72.72
CA HIS A 892 -39.10 -46.62 -73.46
C HIS A 892 -37.79 -47.41 -73.49
N GLU A 893 -37.93 -48.69 -73.16
CA GLU A 893 -37.02 -49.82 -73.38
C GLU A 893 -36.56 -49.85 -74.85
N GLU A 894 -35.40 -50.36 -75.28
CA GLU A 894 -34.81 -51.65 -74.95
C GLU A 894 -33.44 -51.71 -75.67
N SER A 895 -32.36 -52.16 -75.02
CA SER A 895 -31.26 -52.94 -75.61
C SER A 895 -30.05 -52.95 -74.68
N SER A 896 -29.76 -54.11 -74.08
CA SER A 896 -28.40 -54.42 -73.61
C SER A 896 -27.55 -54.76 -74.85
N PRO A 897 -26.23 -54.49 -74.87
CA PRO A 897 -25.35 -55.46 -74.23
C PRO A 897 -24.11 -54.87 -73.55
N GLN A 898 -23.68 -55.57 -72.50
CA GLN A 898 -22.28 -55.79 -72.10
C GLN A 898 -21.34 -54.59 -72.06
N SER A 899 -21.13 -54.07 -70.85
CA SER A 899 -19.82 -53.62 -70.42
C SER A 899 -19.53 -54.15 -69.01
N GLN A 900 -18.75 -55.23 -68.92
CA GLN A 900 -18.00 -55.54 -67.71
C GLN A 900 -16.93 -54.45 -67.56
N GLU A 901 -17.28 -53.31 -66.97
CA GLU A 901 -16.29 -52.41 -66.44
C GLU A 901 -15.76 -52.98 -65.13
N GLY A 902 -14.56 -53.55 -65.21
CA GLY A 902 -13.79 -54.04 -64.08
C GLY A 902 -13.51 -52.90 -63.10
N ARG A 903 -14.36 -52.78 -62.09
CA ARG A 903 -14.13 -51.98 -60.90
C ARG A 903 -12.85 -52.48 -60.24
N VAL A 904 -11.75 -51.76 -60.41
CA VAL A 904 -10.47 -52.05 -59.75
C VAL A 904 -10.74 -52.14 -58.25
N ARG A 905 -10.42 -53.30 -57.65
CA ARG A 905 -10.65 -53.54 -56.23
C ARG A 905 -9.63 -52.73 -55.44
N LYS A 906 -10.08 -51.96 -54.43
CA LYS A 906 -9.21 -51.14 -53.55
C LYS A 906 -7.97 -51.88 -53.04
N ARG A 907 -8.03 -53.21 -52.86
CA ARG A 907 -6.87 -54.04 -52.48
C ARG A 907 -5.69 -53.89 -53.45
N ASP A 908 -5.93 -53.77 -54.75
CA ASP A 908 -4.84 -53.75 -55.73
C ASP A 908 -4.12 -52.39 -55.70
N VAL A 909 -4.78 -51.34 -55.20
CA VAL A 909 -4.16 -50.02 -54.94
C VAL A 909 -3.37 -50.02 -53.62
N VAL A 910 -3.93 -50.60 -52.55
CA VAL A 910 -3.27 -50.68 -51.23
C VAL A 910 -2.10 -51.66 -51.24
N SER A 911 -2.25 -52.81 -51.90
CA SER A 911 -1.16 -53.76 -52.14
C SER A 911 -0.06 -53.12 -52.99
N ASN A 912 -0.39 -52.29 -53.98
CA ASN A 912 0.59 -51.54 -54.78
C ASN A 912 1.31 -50.43 -53.99
N MET A 913 0.69 -49.84 -52.97
CA MET A 913 1.37 -48.89 -52.07
C MET A 913 2.39 -49.60 -51.16
N VAL A 914 2.04 -50.78 -50.64
CA VAL A 914 2.94 -51.61 -49.81
C VAL A 914 4.06 -52.22 -50.66
N THR A 915 3.77 -52.76 -51.85
CA THR A 915 4.80 -53.33 -52.74
C THR A 915 5.64 -52.25 -53.43
N GLY A 916 5.08 -51.07 -53.72
CA GLY A 916 5.82 -49.91 -54.23
C GLY A 916 6.81 -49.33 -53.21
N GLY A 917 6.44 -49.31 -51.92
CA GLY A 917 7.35 -48.97 -50.82
C GLY A 917 8.42 -50.03 -50.57
N LEU A 918 8.06 -51.32 -50.65
CA LEU A 918 9.01 -52.43 -50.52
C LEU A 918 10.01 -52.52 -51.69
N ALA A 919 9.59 -52.16 -52.92
CA ALA A 919 10.45 -52.16 -54.11
C ALA A 919 11.45 -50.99 -54.15
N SER A 920 11.19 -49.89 -53.43
CA SER A 920 12.06 -48.70 -53.42
C SER A 920 13.14 -48.71 -52.34
N GLY A 921 13.11 -49.62 -51.35
CA GLY A 921 13.94 -49.49 -50.14
C GLY A 921 14.70 -50.72 -49.64
N ILE A 922 14.49 -51.92 -50.17
CA ILE A 922 14.97 -53.18 -49.53
C ILE A 922 15.91 -54.00 -50.45
N GLY A 923 16.67 -53.33 -51.33
CA GLY A 923 17.71 -54.00 -52.13
C GLY A 923 18.93 -54.49 -51.34
N TRP A 924 19.19 -53.95 -50.14
CA TRP A 924 20.44 -54.20 -49.39
C TRP A 924 20.34 -55.23 -48.27
N VAL A 925 19.14 -55.59 -47.83
CA VAL A 925 18.92 -56.50 -46.68
C VAL A 925 18.92 -57.99 -47.08
N LEU A 926 19.04 -58.29 -48.38
CA LEU A 926 19.10 -59.67 -48.90
C LEU A 926 20.48 -60.10 -49.43
N GLY A 927 21.55 -59.36 -49.12
CA GLY A 927 22.92 -59.87 -49.33
C GLY A 927 23.40 -59.97 -50.78
N ALA A 928 22.89 -59.14 -51.70
CA ALA A 928 23.45 -59.02 -53.04
C ALA A 928 24.49 -57.88 -53.08
N GLN A 929 25.74 -58.19 -53.41
CA GLN A 929 26.79 -57.19 -53.61
C GLN A 929 26.46 -56.32 -54.84
N PRO A 930 26.64 -54.98 -54.78
CA PRO A 930 26.42 -54.12 -55.93
C PRO A 930 27.57 -54.26 -56.94
N VAL A 931 27.22 -54.53 -58.19
CA VAL A 931 28.14 -54.40 -59.33
C VAL A 931 28.31 -52.93 -59.66
N ASN A 932 29.52 -52.40 -59.48
CA ASN A 932 29.93 -51.08 -59.97
C ASN A 932 29.61 -50.95 -61.46
N ARG A 933 28.85 -49.91 -61.85
CA ARG A 933 28.95 -49.32 -63.18
C ARG A 933 28.92 -47.80 -63.09
N SER A 934 30.02 -47.26 -63.60
CA SER A 934 30.38 -45.91 -64.03
C SER A 934 29.24 -44.98 -64.42
#